data_AF-A0A257LYM8-F1
#
_entry.id   AF-A0A257LYM8-F1
#
_cell.length_a   1.000
_cell.length_b   1.000
_cell.length_c   1.000
_cell.angle_alpha   90.00
_cell.angle_beta   90.00
_cell.angle_gamma   90.00
#
_symmetry.space_group_name_H-M   'P 1'
#
loop_
_entity.id
_entity.type
_entity.pdbx_description
1 polymer ?
#
loop_
_entity_poly.entity_id
_entity_poly.type
_entity_poly.pdbx_seq_one_letter_code
_entity_poly.pdbx_strand_id
1 'polypeptide(L)'
;ANIIKLPNVSASVPQLKAAIAELQSKGYALPNLPETATTDAEKDIKARYAKVMGSAVNPVLREGNSDRRAPKAVKDYAKAHPHSMGKWSADSKTTVGSMDGHGDFFSNEKSVCIPAATDVKIEFVGADGSTKVLKESTPLKAGEILDATFMSKAALVEFLGQQIAKAKADSLLLSLHMKATMMKVSDPIIFGHAVEVFFKDLIAKHADTLKELGVDFRNGFGDLVAKLDKLPADKKAEIEADIQAAYANGPALSMVNSDKGITNLHVPSDVIVDASMPAMIRAGGKVWDAQGKTGDTLAVIPDSSYAGIYQATIDFCKKNGALDPKTMGSVPNVGLMAQAAEEYGSHNKTFEVPAKGTVRVVDAAGNILLSHEVEAGDIWRACQTKDAPVQDWVKLAVKRARASGDPAVFWLDKNRAHDAQIIAKVETYLKDHDTSGLDLRILPPAEACTFSLERIVEGKDTISVTGNVLRDYNTDLFPILEVGTSAKMLSIVPLMNGGGLFETGAGGSAPKHVEQFTEENYLRWDSLGEFFALAPSFEHIAETFSLPKAKVLADTLDAATGKFLEFDRSPGRKLGTIDNRGSHFYLALYWAQALATQNDDAELKAIFTPVAEALTSNEETIVAELLAVQGKPVDIGGYYLPDDTKANAALRPSETLNAILAAI
;
A
#
# COMPACT_ATOMS: atom_id res chain seq x y z
N ALA A 1 7.61 -12.13 20.90
CA ALA A 1 6.71 -10.96 20.76
C ALA A 1 5.39 -11.42 20.16
N ASN A 2 4.26 -10.85 20.55
CA ASN A 2 2.98 -11.03 19.87
C ASN A 2 2.36 -9.63 19.72
N ILE A 3 2.29 -9.13 18.48
CA ILE A 3 1.93 -7.75 18.19
C ILE A 3 0.75 -7.74 17.24
N ILE A 4 -0.36 -7.11 17.63
CA ILE A 4 -1.45 -6.78 16.70
C ILE A 4 -1.24 -5.34 16.23
N LYS A 5 -1.09 -5.14 14.93
CA LYS A 5 -0.75 -3.86 14.32
C LYS A 5 -1.89 -3.34 13.46
N LEU A 6 -2.59 -2.33 13.98
CA LEU A 6 -3.61 -1.60 13.22
C LEU A 6 -2.96 -0.62 12.21
N PRO A 7 -3.66 -0.23 11.13
CA PRO A 7 -3.21 0.84 10.23
C PRO A 7 -2.86 2.13 10.98
N ASN A 8 -1.80 2.81 10.54
CA ASN A 8 -1.37 4.09 11.10
C ASN A 8 -1.08 5.11 10.01
N VAL A 9 -1.10 6.40 10.38
CA VAL A 9 -0.75 7.49 9.46
C VAL A 9 0.74 7.40 9.08
N SER A 10 1.01 7.41 7.79
CA SER A 10 2.36 7.71 7.24
C SER A 10 2.38 9.18 6.85
N ALA A 11 2.79 10.04 7.78
CA ALA A 11 2.47 11.47 7.73
C ALA A 11 3.12 12.20 6.55
N SER A 12 2.30 12.88 5.76
CA SER A 12 2.75 13.89 4.79
C SER A 12 3.13 15.19 5.50
N VAL A 13 3.77 16.11 4.78
CA VAL A 13 4.13 17.44 5.31
C VAL A 13 2.91 18.21 5.85
N PRO A 14 1.77 18.30 5.13
CA PRO A 14 0.57 18.94 5.66
C PRO A 14 0.03 18.29 6.94
N GLN A 15 0.01 16.95 6.99
CA GLN A 15 -0.48 16.21 8.16
C GLN A 15 0.42 16.45 9.38
N LEU A 16 1.75 16.43 9.20
CA LEU A 16 2.68 16.71 10.27
C LEU A 16 2.53 18.15 10.79
N LYS A 17 2.38 19.15 9.90
CA LYS A 17 2.11 20.54 10.30
C LYS A 17 0.82 20.66 11.13
N ALA A 18 -0.25 19.97 10.71
CA ALA A 18 -1.52 19.97 11.43
C ALA A 18 -1.39 19.31 12.82
N ALA A 19 -0.70 18.17 12.92
CA ALA A 19 -0.42 17.51 14.18
C ALA A 19 0.43 18.37 15.13
N ILE A 20 1.46 19.05 14.61
CA ILE A 20 2.27 20.01 15.39
C ILE A 20 1.40 21.14 15.92
N ALA A 21 0.55 21.73 15.08
CA ALA A 21 -0.33 22.83 15.48
C ALA A 21 -1.34 22.40 16.56
N GLU A 22 -1.91 21.20 16.46
CA GLU A 22 -2.80 20.63 17.48
C GLU A 22 -2.06 20.40 18.80
N LEU A 23 -0.85 19.85 18.76
CA LEU A 23 -0.04 19.64 19.96
C LEU A 23 0.35 20.99 20.60
N GLN A 24 0.71 22.00 19.80
CA GLN A 24 0.99 23.34 20.31
C GLN A 24 -0.23 23.98 20.99
N SER A 25 -1.43 23.83 20.41
CA SER A 25 -2.67 24.36 21.03
C SER A 25 -3.02 23.65 22.35
N LYS A 26 -2.52 22.43 22.54
CA LYS A 26 -2.62 21.64 23.78
C LYS A 26 -1.46 21.86 24.77
N GLY A 27 -0.57 22.82 24.50
CA GLY A 27 0.50 23.22 25.42
C GLY A 27 1.84 22.50 25.22
N TYR A 28 2.00 21.69 24.18
CA TYR A 28 3.29 21.08 23.85
C TYR A 28 4.18 22.09 23.09
N ALA A 29 5.31 22.47 23.68
CA ALA A 29 6.25 23.44 23.11
C ALA A 29 7.12 22.86 21.97
N LEU A 30 6.48 22.36 20.91
CA LEU A 30 7.15 21.80 19.73
C LEU A 30 7.57 22.90 18.75
N PRO A 31 8.75 22.78 18.09
CA PRO A 31 9.14 23.71 17.04
C PRO A 31 8.30 23.49 15.77
N ASN A 32 8.05 24.57 15.03
CA ASN A 32 7.42 24.49 13.71
C ASN A 32 8.31 23.73 12.71
N LEU A 33 7.69 23.07 11.72
CA LEU A 33 8.41 22.45 10.61
C LEU A 33 8.85 23.53 9.59
N PRO A 34 10.16 23.82 9.44
CA PRO A 34 10.62 24.81 8.47
C PRO A 34 10.46 24.29 7.04
N GLU A 35 9.93 25.13 6.14
CA GLU A 35 9.83 24.80 4.71
C GLU A 35 11.22 24.78 4.07
N THR A 36 11.97 25.86 4.26
CA THR A 36 13.37 26.00 3.88
C THR A 36 14.23 26.11 5.14
N ALA A 37 15.24 25.25 5.26
CA ALA A 37 16.16 25.28 6.39
C ALA A 37 17.43 26.04 6.00
N THR A 38 17.65 27.19 6.63
CA THR A 38 18.77 28.11 6.33
C THR A 38 19.80 28.15 7.47
N THR A 39 19.38 27.85 8.69
CA THR A 39 20.24 27.76 9.89
C THR A 39 20.49 26.32 10.31
N ASP A 40 21.53 26.06 11.10
CA ASP A 40 21.82 24.72 11.59
C ASP A 40 20.74 24.18 12.54
N ALA A 41 20.09 25.06 13.30
CA ALA A 41 18.94 24.71 14.12
C ALA A 41 17.75 24.26 13.27
N GLU A 42 17.44 24.97 12.18
CA GLU A 42 16.38 24.57 11.25
C GLU A 42 16.70 23.25 10.54
N LYS A 43 17.97 23.04 10.16
CA LYS A 43 18.43 21.78 9.56
C LYS A 43 18.26 20.61 10.53
N ASP A 44 18.62 20.80 11.80
CA ASP A 44 18.41 19.79 12.85
C ASP A 44 16.91 19.48 13.06
N ILE A 45 16.06 20.51 13.18
CA ILE A 45 14.61 20.35 13.32
C ILE A 45 14.04 19.57 12.13
N LYS A 46 14.39 19.96 10.90
CA LYS A 46 13.93 19.28 9.69
C LYS A 46 14.43 17.83 9.63
N ALA A 47 15.66 17.57 10.04
CA ALA A 47 16.23 16.22 10.10
C ALA A 47 15.54 15.33 11.15
N ARG A 48 15.14 15.88 12.31
CA ARG A 48 14.37 15.13 13.33
C ARG A 48 12.96 14.83 12.84
N TYR A 49 12.26 15.80 12.27
CA TYR A 49 10.92 15.57 11.71
C TYR A 49 10.95 14.59 10.52
N ALA A 50 12.01 14.58 9.71
CA ALA A 50 12.16 13.63 8.62
C ALA A 50 12.18 12.15 9.07
N LYS A 51 12.51 11.87 10.34
CA LYS A 51 12.46 10.52 10.92
C LYS A 51 11.05 10.06 11.31
N VAL A 52 10.12 10.99 11.53
CA VAL A 52 8.72 10.69 11.91
C VAL A 52 7.71 10.94 10.77
N MET A 53 8.18 11.46 9.64
CA MET A 53 7.39 11.59 8.40
C MET A 53 7.40 10.30 7.57
N GLY A 54 6.37 10.12 6.76
CA GLY A 54 6.22 8.94 5.90
C GLY A 54 6.05 7.64 6.68
N SER A 55 6.43 6.52 6.09
CA SER A 55 6.29 5.19 6.72
C SER A 55 7.40 4.95 7.75
N ALA A 56 7.29 5.54 8.93
CA ALA A 56 8.28 5.41 10.01
C ALA A 56 8.09 4.15 10.89
N VAL A 57 6.86 3.62 10.95
CA VAL A 57 6.52 2.50 11.84
C VAL A 57 6.79 1.14 11.19
N ASN A 58 6.29 0.92 9.97
CA ASN A 58 6.34 -0.39 9.31
C ASN A 58 7.78 -0.93 9.14
N PRO A 59 8.79 -0.12 8.72
CA PRO A 59 10.16 -0.61 8.60
C PRO A 59 10.80 -1.07 9.90
N VAL A 60 10.29 -0.62 11.06
CA VAL A 60 10.78 -1.02 12.38
C VAL A 60 10.11 -2.30 12.89
N LEU A 61 8.82 -2.47 12.61
CA LEU A 61 8.06 -3.62 13.09
C LEU A 61 8.23 -4.88 12.21
N ARG A 62 8.44 -4.70 10.90
CA ARG A 62 8.54 -5.78 9.91
C ARG A 62 9.92 -6.45 9.91
N GLU A 63 10.27 -7.06 11.03
CA GLU A 63 11.48 -7.89 11.21
C GLU A 63 11.20 -9.38 10.85
N GLY A 64 10.37 -9.59 9.82
CA GLY A 64 9.90 -10.87 9.33
C GLY A 64 9.29 -10.72 7.94
N ASN A 65 9.15 -11.83 7.22
CA ASN A 65 8.54 -11.84 5.90
C ASN A 65 7.00 -11.95 5.97
N SER A 66 6.32 -11.65 4.87
CA SER A 66 4.86 -11.55 4.82
C SER A 66 4.22 -12.88 4.41
N ASP A 67 3.23 -13.35 5.19
CA ASP A 67 2.22 -14.34 4.77
C ASP A 67 0.86 -13.63 4.70
N ARG A 68 0.42 -13.31 3.48
CA ARG A 68 -0.85 -12.59 3.23
C ARG A 68 -1.80 -13.43 2.40
N ARG A 69 -3.02 -13.63 2.90
CA ARG A 69 -4.03 -14.51 2.27
C ARG A 69 -5.44 -14.24 2.76
N ALA A 70 -6.44 -14.52 1.93
CA ALA A 70 -7.83 -14.44 2.34
C ALA A 70 -8.13 -15.60 3.31
N PRO A 71 -8.75 -15.36 4.48
CA PRO A 71 -9.30 -16.44 5.29
C PRO A 71 -10.37 -17.20 4.51
N LYS A 72 -10.48 -18.52 4.75
CA LYS A 72 -11.50 -19.36 4.12
C LYS A 72 -12.92 -18.82 4.32
N ALA A 73 -13.25 -18.36 5.54
CA ALA A 73 -14.56 -17.79 5.85
C ALA A 73 -14.89 -16.56 4.97
N VAL A 74 -13.92 -15.68 4.70
CA VAL A 74 -14.11 -14.52 3.80
C VAL A 74 -14.34 -14.99 2.38
N LYS A 75 -13.56 -15.98 1.92
CA LYS A 75 -13.70 -16.51 0.57
C LYS A 75 -15.05 -17.19 0.38
N ASP A 76 -15.50 -17.99 1.33
CA ASP A 76 -16.81 -18.65 1.29
C ASP A 76 -17.95 -17.62 1.31
N TYR A 77 -17.82 -16.55 2.11
CA TYR A 77 -18.77 -15.43 2.09
C TYR A 77 -18.80 -14.73 0.73
N ALA A 78 -17.64 -14.42 0.13
CA ALA A 78 -17.57 -13.79 -1.18
C ALA A 78 -18.16 -14.67 -2.29
N LYS A 79 -18.07 -16.01 -2.16
CA LYS A 79 -18.72 -16.95 -3.07
C LYS A 79 -20.25 -16.94 -2.93
N ALA A 80 -20.75 -16.90 -1.69
CA ALA A 80 -22.18 -16.83 -1.40
C ALA A 80 -22.79 -15.45 -1.74
N HIS A 81 -22.02 -14.38 -1.54
CA HIS A 81 -22.42 -12.98 -1.71
C HIS A 81 -21.42 -12.24 -2.62
N PRO A 82 -21.40 -12.56 -3.93
CA PRO A 82 -20.45 -11.98 -4.86
C PRO A 82 -20.62 -10.47 -4.95
N HIS A 83 -19.50 -9.76 -4.83
CA HIS A 83 -19.46 -8.33 -5.03
C HIS A 83 -19.53 -7.97 -6.52
N SER A 84 -19.76 -6.70 -6.83
CA SER A 84 -19.84 -6.23 -8.21
C SER A 84 -18.48 -6.32 -8.93
N MET A 85 -18.52 -6.88 -10.14
CA MET A 85 -17.42 -6.91 -11.10
C MET A 85 -17.89 -6.25 -12.40
N GLY A 86 -17.15 -5.24 -12.86
CA GLY A 86 -17.43 -4.54 -14.10
C GLY A 86 -17.22 -5.44 -15.32
N LYS A 87 -18.10 -5.34 -16.31
CA LYS A 87 -17.99 -6.14 -17.54
C LYS A 87 -16.77 -5.71 -18.34
N TRP A 88 -15.99 -6.71 -18.76
CA TRP A 88 -14.91 -6.51 -19.72
C TRP A 88 -15.40 -6.77 -21.15
N SER A 89 -14.98 -5.91 -22.06
CA SER A 89 -15.19 -6.08 -23.51
C SER A 89 -13.87 -6.45 -24.17
N ALA A 90 -13.91 -7.37 -25.13
CA ALA A 90 -12.76 -7.68 -25.98
C ALA A 90 -12.30 -6.46 -26.80
N ASP A 91 -13.22 -5.53 -27.09
CA ASP A 91 -12.95 -4.28 -27.80
C ASP A 91 -12.44 -3.15 -26.88
N SER A 92 -12.22 -3.43 -25.58
CA SER A 92 -11.70 -2.41 -24.67
C SER A 92 -10.32 -1.95 -25.14
N LYS A 93 -10.15 -0.64 -25.21
CA LYS A 93 -8.89 0.02 -25.55
C LYS A 93 -8.00 0.26 -24.34
N THR A 94 -8.47 -0.05 -23.14
CA THR A 94 -7.70 0.14 -21.90
C THR A 94 -6.40 -0.64 -21.94
N THR A 95 -5.29 0.01 -21.62
CA THR A 95 -3.96 -0.61 -21.67
C THR A 95 -3.02 0.10 -20.71
N VAL A 96 -1.95 -0.57 -20.30
CA VAL A 96 -0.84 0.03 -19.56
C VAL A 96 0.13 0.67 -20.53
N GLY A 97 0.56 1.91 -20.24
CA GLY A 97 1.70 2.54 -20.88
C GLY A 97 2.90 2.48 -19.95
N SER A 98 4.01 1.87 -20.40
CA SER A 98 5.28 1.85 -19.67
C SER A 98 6.44 2.17 -20.61
N MET A 99 7.60 2.51 -20.06
CA MET A 99 8.81 2.81 -20.83
C MET A 99 9.38 1.57 -21.54
N ASP A 100 8.87 0.36 -21.25
CA ASP A 100 9.19 -0.89 -21.94
C ASP A 100 10.71 -1.16 -22.05
N GLY A 101 11.43 -0.90 -20.95
CA GLY A 101 12.88 -1.07 -20.89
C GLY A 101 13.70 0.00 -21.64
N HIS A 102 13.12 1.16 -21.96
CA HIS A 102 13.84 2.26 -22.60
C HIS A 102 14.23 3.34 -21.59
N GLY A 103 15.32 3.12 -20.86
CA GLY A 103 15.92 4.13 -19.97
C GLY A 103 15.21 4.28 -18.63
N ASP A 104 14.47 3.26 -18.21
CA ASP A 104 13.82 3.15 -16.89
C ASP A 104 14.69 2.39 -15.88
N PHE A 105 14.16 2.15 -14.66
CA PHE A 105 14.93 1.44 -13.65
C PHE A 105 15.15 -0.03 -14.01
N PHE A 106 14.18 -0.66 -14.68
CA PHE A 106 14.31 -2.04 -15.15
C PHE A 106 15.53 -2.24 -16.06
N SER A 107 15.62 -1.41 -17.12
CA SER A 107 16.64 -1.57 -18.17
C SER A 107 18.05 -1.19 -17.74
N ASN A 108 18.19 -0.29 -16.78
CA ASN A 108 19.47 0.20 -16.31
C ASN A 108 20.01 -0.54 -15.08
N GLU A 109 19.31 -1.57 -14.60
CA GLU A 109 19.66 -2.24 -13.34
C GLU A 109 20.97 -3.04 -13.43
N LYS A 110 21.82 -2.87 -12.41
CA LYS A 110 22.98 -3.70 -12.14
C LYS A 110 22.93 -4.19 -10.70
N SER A 111 23.38 -5.40 -10.44
CA SER A 111 23.33 -6.01 -9.11
C SER A 111 24.56 -6.87 -8.83
N VAL A 112 24.97 -6.91 -7.56
CA VAL A 112 26.10 -7.70 -7.07
C VAL A 112 25.74 -8.36 -5.73
N CYS A 113 26.17 -9.61 -5.56
CA CYS A 113 26.13 -10.29 -4.27
C CYS A 113 27.48 -10.09 -3.55
N ILE A 114 27.45 -9.56 -2.33
CA ILE A 114 28.62 -9.16 -1.57
C ILE A 114 29.27 -10.38 -0.92
N PRO A 115 30.53 -10.73 -1.21
CA PRO A 115 31.15 -11.95 -0.69
C PRO A 115 31.53 -11.85 0.79
N ALA A 116 31.85 -10.66 1.28
CA ALA A 116 32.26 -10.41 2.66
C ALA A 116 31.73 -9.05 3.13
N ALA A 117 31.47 -8.93 4.44
CA ALA A 117 30.98 -7.68 5.01
C ALA A 117 31.93 -6.52 4.69
N THR A 118 31.36 -5.38 4.27
CA THR A 118 32.11 -4.19 3.86
C THR A 118 31.24 -2.95 4.10
N ASP A 119 31.80 -1.76 3.90
CA ASP A 119 31.06 -0.51 3.84
C ASP A 119 31.27 0.10 2.46
N VAL A 120 30.20 0.65 1.88
CA VAL A 120 30.26 1.28 0.56
C VAL A 120 29.85 2.74 0.62
N LYS A 121 30.59 3.54 -0.13
CA LYS A 121 30.32 4.95 -0.38
C LYS A 121 29.67 5.10 -1.75
N ILE A 122 28.68 6.00 -1.84
CA ILE A 122 28.04 6.38 -3.11
C ILE A 122 28.51 7.78 -3.46
N GLU A 123 29.16 7.91 -4.62
CA GLU A 123 29.70 9.19 -5.10
C GLU A 123 29.31 9.47 -6.54
N PHE A 124 29.14 10.76 -6.84
CA PHE A 124 28.98 11.29 -8.18
C PHE A 124 30.30 11.90 -8.64
N VAL A 125 30.75 11.54 -9.83
CA VAL A 125 31.93 12.11 -10.49
C VAL A 125 31.44 12.88 -11.72
N GLY A 126 31.55 14.20 -11.69
CA GLY A 126 31.14 15.07 -12.79
C GLY A 126 32.03 14.91 -14.02
N ALA A 127 31.51 15.29 -15.19
CA ALA A 127 32.29 15.32 -16.43
C ALA A 127 33.52 16.26 -16.36
N ASP A 128 33.56 17.19 -15.41
CA ASP A 128 34.68 18.07 -15.09
C ASP A 128 35.72 17.44 -14.14
N GLY A 129 35.50 16.20 -13.70
CA GLY A 129 36.34 15.48 -12.74
C GLY A 129 36.05 15.82 -11.27
N SER A 130 35.11 16.72 -10.98
CA SER A 130 34.69 17.01 -9.60
C SER A 130 34.01 15.79 -8.98
N THR A 131 34.26 15.54 -7.69
CA THR A 131 33.62 14.43 -6.97
C THR A 131 32.73 14.97 -5.86
N LYS A 132 31.49 14.49 -5.81
CA LYS A 132 30.51 14.79 -4.76
C LYS A 132 30.07 13.49 -4.11
N VAL A 133 30.27 13.38 -2.81
CA VAL A 133 29.70 12.26 -2.05
C VAL A 133 28.18 12.45 -1.95
N LEU A 134 27.43 11.46 -2.44
CA LEU A 134 25.98 11.40 -2.30
C LEU A 134 25.60 10.71 -0.98
N LYS A 135 26.37 9.68 -0.59
CA LYS A 135 26.22 8.99 0.69
C LYS A 135 27.56 8.43 1.16
N GLU A 136 27.98 8.84 2.35
CA GLU A 136 29.30 8.49 2.90
C GLU A 136 29.43 7.01 3.25
N SER A 137 28.40 6.43 3.87
CA SER A 137 28.44 5.05 4.39
C SER A 137 27.10 4.34 4.15
N THR A 138 27.22 3.09 3.72
CA THR A 138 26.15 2.12 3.49
C THR A 138 26.69 0.73 3.86
N PRO A 139 26.58 0.33 5.13
CA PRO A 139 27.11 -0.97 5.57
C PRO A 139 26.42 -2.14 4.87
N LEU A 140 27.21 -3.11 4.43
CA LEU A 140 26.78 -4.33 3.75
C LEU A 140 27.27 -5.58 4.51
N LYS A 141 26.40 -6.58 4.62
CA LYS A 141 26.73 -7.89 5.19
C LYS A 141 27.25 -8.84 4.12
N ALA A 142 27.96 -9.88 4.55
CA ALA A 142 28.29 -11.00 3.66
C ALA A 142 27.00 -11.66 3.16
N GLY A 143 26.96 -11.99 1.87
CA GLY A 143 25.80 -12.54 1.17
C GLY A 143 24.70 -11.51 0.85
N GLU A 144 24.83 -10.25 1.26
CA GLU A 144 23.86 -9.20 0.93
C GLU A 144 23.89 -8.90 -0.57
N ILE A 145 22.71 -8.72 -1.17
CA ILE A 145 22.58 -8.24 -2.55
C ILE A 145 22.48 -6.73 -2.50
N LEU A 146 23.31 -6.08 -3.32
CA LEU A 146 23.26 -4.65 -3.59
C LEU A 146 22.98 -4.45 -5.08
N ASP A 147 21.88 -3.78 -5.39
CA ASP A 147 21.53 -3.33 -6.72
C ASP A 147 21.57 -1.80 -6.83
N ALA A 148 21.85 -1.32 -8.04
CA ALA A 148 21.79 0.08 -8.39
C ALA A 148 21.25 0.25 -9.81
N THR A 149 20.50 1.32 -10.01
CA THR A 149 19.84 1.62 -11.28
C THR A 149 19.56 3.12 -11.39
N PHE A 150 19.11 3.57 -12.56
CA PHE A 150 18.63 4.92 -12.76
C PHE A 150 17.49 4.99 -13.78
N MET A 151 16.63 5.99 -13.63
CA MET A 151 15.64 6.39 -14.64
C MET A 151 16.14 7.65 -15.33
N SER A 152 16.27 7.58 -16.65
CA SER A 152 16.66 8.73 -17.47
C SER A 152 15.51 9.73 -17.55
N LYS A 153 15.77 10.97 -17.14
CA LYS A 153 14.80 12.06 -17.24
C LYS A 153 14.41 12.32 -18.70
N ALA A 154 15.39 12.30 -19.60
CA ALA A 154 15.14 12.54 -21.02
C ALA A 154 14.18 11.50 -21.60
N ALA A 155 14.47 10.21 -21.36
CA ALA A 155 13.61 9.11 -21.81
C ALA A 155 12.22 9.16 -21.17
N LEU A 156 12.13 9.47 -19.87
CA LEU A 156 10.87 9.61 -19.17
C LEU A 156 10.00 10.75 -19.76
N VAL A 157 10.58 11.93 -19.97
CA VAL A 157 9.87 13.10 -20.52
C VAL A 157 9.38 12.83 -21.95
N GLU A 158 10.22 12.18 -22.77
CA GLU A 158 9.84 11.76 -24.11
C GLU A 158 8.67 10.76 -24.08
N PHE A 159 8.81 9.71 -23.26
CA PHE A 159 7.78 8.69 -23.07
C PHE A 159 6.45 9.30 -22.63
N LEU A 160 6.45 10.18 -21.61
CA LEU A 160 5.25 10.85 -21.11
C LEU A 160 4.58 11.67 -22.21
N GLY A 161 5.37 12.40 -23.01
CA GLY A 161 4.85 13.15 -24.16
C GLY A 161 4.19 12.25 -25.21
N GLN A 162 4.79 11.09 -25.50
CA GLN A 162 4.22 10.08 -26.39
C GLN A 162 2.92 9.49 -25.82
N GLN A 163 2.85 9.18 -24.52
CA GLN A 163 1.63 8.66 -23.90
C GLN A 163 0.49 9.68 -23.90
N ILE A 164 0.78 10.96 -23.62
CA ILE A 164 -0.20 12.05 -23.68
C ILE A 164 -0.75 12.18 -25.12
N ALA A 165 0.13 12.16 -26.12
CA ALA A 165 -0.28 12.21 -27.53
C ALA A 165 -1.11 10.99 -27.94
N LYS A 166 -0.70 9.78 -27.50
CA LYS A 166 -1.41 8.54 -27.75
C LYS A 166 -2.80 8.53 -27.13
N ALA A 167 -2.94 8.88 -25.85
CA ALA A 167 -4.23 8.96 -25.17
C ALA A 167 -5.19 9.92 -25.92
N LYS A 168 -4.67 11.05 -26.41
CA LYS A 168 -5.46 12.00 -27.18
C LYS A 168 -5.90 11.44 -28.53
N ALA A 169 -4.97 10.83 -29.28
CA ALA A 169 -5.24 10.26 -30.59
C ALA A 169 -6.26 9.11 -30.53
N ASP A 170 -6.18 8.28 -29.47
CA ASP A 170 -7.04 7.11 -29.27
C ASP A 170 -8.35 7.45 -28.55
N SER A 171 -8.53 8.72 -28.14
CA SER A 171 -9.66 9.22 -27.33
C SER A 171 -9.83 8.44 -26.01
N LEU A 172 -8.72 8.21 -25.30
CA LEU A 172 -8.67 7.55 -24.01
C LEU A 172 -8.49 8.56 -22.87
N LEU A 173 -9.01 8.20 -21.69
CA LEU A 173 -8.66 8.91 -20.47
C LEU A 173 -7.19 8.62 -20.14
N LEU A 174 -6.40 9.67 -19.92
CA LEU A 174 -5.05 9.51 -19.41
C LEU A 174 -5.10 9.37 -17.88
N SER A 175 -4.43 8.34 -17.36
CA SER A 175 -4.26 8.12 -15.93
C SER A 175 -2.80 7.79 -15.62
N LEU A 176 -2.31 8.29 -14.50
CA LEU A 176 -0.96 8.09 -13.98
C LEU A 176 -1.06 7.37 -12.63
N HIS A 177 -0.35 6.26 -12.51
CA HIS A 177 -0.43 5.37 -11.35
C HIS A 177 0.95 5.23 -10.72
N MET A 178 1.15 5.88 -9.57
CA MET A 178 2.44 5.94 -8.85
C MET A 178 2.26 5.55 -7.39
N LYS A 179 3.35 5.54 -6.61
CA LYS A 179 3.32 5.25 -5.16
C LYS A 179 4.03 6.34 -4.36
N ALA A 180 3.68 7.60 -4.64
CA ALA A 180 4.39 8.80 -4.15
C ALA A 180 4.53 8.92 -2.63
N THR A 181 3.63 8.33 -1.84
CA THR A 181 3.70 8.34 -0.37
C THR A 181 4.78 7.40 0.17
N MET A 182 4.94 6.22 -0.45
CA MET A 182 5.95 5.23 -0.05
C MET A 182 7.28 5.56 -0.69
N MET A 183 7.30 5.73 -2.02
CA MET A 183 8.49 6.09 -2.80
C MET A 183 8.77 7.60 -2.74
N LYS A 184 8.95 8.11 -1.52
CA LYS A 184 8.97 9.54 -1.16
C LYS A 184 10.02 10.43 -1.86
N VAL A 185 10.92 9.85 -2.65
CA VAL A 185 11.94 10.59 -3.41
C VAL A 185 11.70 10.45 -4.91
N SER A 186 11.70 9.22 -5.45
CA SER A 186 11.58 8.99 -6.89
C SER A 186 10.23 9.43 -7.45
N ASP A 187 9.15 8.97 -6.84
CA ASP A 187 7.83 9.07 -7.44
C ASP A 187 7.28 10.51 -7.48
N PRO A 188 7.51 11.37 -6.47
CA PRO A 188 7.20 12.80 -6.61
C PRO A 188 7.94 13.49 -7.76
N ILE A 189 9.19 13.09 -8.07
CA ILE A 189 9.94 13.64 -9.21
C ILE A 189 9.30 13.18 -10.53
N ILE A 190 9.00 11.89 -10.67
CA ILE A 190 8.34 11.32 -11.84
C ILE A 190 6.96 11.97 -12.06
N PHE A 191 6.19 12.13 -10.98
CA PHE A 191 4.88 12.79 -11.00
C PHE A 191 5.00 14.25 -11.44
N GLY A 192 5.99 14.98 -10.91
CA GLY A 192 6.28 16.36 -11.32
C GLY A 192 6.54 16.46 -12.82
N HIS A 193 7.35 15.56 -13.38
CA HIS A 193 7.58 15.53 -14.83
C HIS A 193 6.32 15.23 -15.63
N ALA A 194 5.41 14.37 -15.16
CA ALA A 194 4.13 14.14 -15.83
C ALA A 194 3.25 15.41 -15.85
N VAL A 195 3.21 16.16 -14.75
CA VAL A 195 2.51 17.46 -14.67
C VAL A 195 3.17 18.47 -15.62
N GLU A 196 4.50 18.58 -15.58
CA GLU A 196 5.26 19.51 -16.42
C GLU A 196 5.05 19.24 -17.91
N VAL A 197 5.06 17.98 -18.33
CA VAL A 197 4.86 17.61 -19.74
C VAL A 197 3.42 17.86 -20.19
N PHE A 198 2.42 17.59 -19.33
CA PHE A 198 1.01 17.86 -19.65
C PHE A 198 0.73 19.35 -19.80
N PHE A 199 1.26 20.18 -18.90
CA PHE A 199 1.04 21.64 -18.87
C PHE A 199 2.18 22.45 -19.50
N LYS A 200 3.00 21.84 -20.37
CA LYS A 200 4.25 22.44 -20.86
C LYS A 200 4.09 23.86 -21.44
N ASP A 201 3.03 24.10 -22.21
CA ASP A 201 2.81 25.38 -22.89
C ASP A 201 2.43 26.49 -21.88
N LEU A 202 1.59 26.14 -20.89
CA LEU A 202 1.23 27.01 -19.77
C LEU A 202 2.47 27.34 -18.94
N ILE A 203 3.27 26.33 -18.60
CA ILE A 203 4.46 26.50 -17.76
C ILE A 203 5.50 27.38 -18.47
N ALA A 204 5.71 27.15 -19.77
CA ALA A 204 6.62 27.97 -20.57
C ALA A 204 6.17 29.43 -20.64
N LYS A 205 4.86 29.68 -20.81
CA LYS A 205 4.30 31.05 -20.87
C LYS A 205 4.40 31.81 -19.54
N HIS A 206 4.26 31.13 -18.41
CA HIS A 206 4.19 31.76 -17.07
C HIS A 206 5.38 31.47 -16.16
N ALA A 207 6.51 31.03 -16.71
CA ALA A 207 7.65 30.52 -15.95
C ALA A 207 8.11 31.45 -14.81
N ASP A 208 8.26 32.75 -15.08
CA ASP A 208 8.70 33.73 -14.07
C ASP A 208 7.68 33.88 -12.94
N THR A 209 6.39 33.99 -13.25
CA THR A 209 5.32 34.08 -12.26
C THR A 209 5.23 32.81 -11.40
N LEU A 210 5.33 31.63 -12.02
CA LEU A 210 5.30 30.35 -11.31
C LEU A 210 6.51 30.21 -10.36
N LYS A 211 7.68 30.68 -10.79
CA LYS A 211 8.90 30.72 -9.97
C LYS A 211 8.76 31.68 -8.79
N GLU A 212 8.22 32.87 -8.99
CA GLU A 212 7.95 33.84 -7.92
C GLU A 212 6.95 33.30 -6.88
N LEU A 213 5.93 32.57 -7.33
CA LEU A 213 4.99 31.87 -6.45
C LEU A 213 5.61 30.68 -5.71
N GLY A 214 6.79 30.22 -6.15
CA GLY A 214 7.45 29.03 -5.62
C GLY A 214 6.63 27.76 -5.86
N VAL A 215 6.02 27.61 -7.03
CA VAL A 215 5.25 26.42 -7.41
C VAL A 215 6.19 25.22 -7.53
N ASP A 216 5.79 24.09 -6.92
CA ASP A 216 6.54 22.83 -6.97
C ASP A 216 5.61 21.70 -7.43
N PHE A 217 5.75 21.32 -8.70
CA PHE A 217 4.92 20.28 -9.31
C PHE A 217 5.20 18.87 -8.78
N ARG A 218 6.24 18.67 -7.96
CA ARG A 218 6.41 17.43 -7.19
C ARG A 218 5.29 17.23 -6.16
N ASN A 219 4.61 18.32 -5.79
CA ASN A 219 3.40 18.30 -4.96
C ASN A 219 2.12 18.22 -5.80
N GLY A 220 2.25 18.10 -7.12
CA GLY A 220 1.16 18.01 -8.10
C GLY A 220 0.62 19.35 -8.59
N PHE A 221 -0.28 19.29 -9.57
CA PHE A 221 -0.91 20.47 -10.18
C PHE A 221 -1.70 21.30 -9.16
N GLY A 222 -2.22 20.67 -8.09
CA GLY A 222 -2.93 21.34 -7.01
C GLY A 222 -2.09 22.39 -6.28
N ASP A 223 -0.76 22.26 -6.28
CA ASP A 223 0.14 23.25 -5.67
C ASP A 223 0.10 24.61 -6.41
N LEU A 224 0.00 24.58 -7.75
CA LEU A 224 -0.26 25.78 -8.55
C LEU A 224 -1.63 26.36 -8.19
N VAL A 225 -2.67 25.53 -8.25
CA VAL A 225 -4.06 25.95 -7.98
C VAL A 225 -4.19 26.65 -6.62
N ALA A 226 -3.59 26.09 -5.58
CA ALA A 226 -3.61 26.65 -4.22
C ALA A 226 -2.85 28.00 -4.09
N LYS A 227 -1.94 28.31 -5.02
CA LYS A 227 -1.13 29.53 -5.02
C LYS A 227 -1.68 30.62 -5.94
N LEU A 228 -2.65 30.32 -6.81
CA LEU A 228 -3.25 31.29 -7.74
C LEU A 228 -3.91 32.47 -7.02
N ASP A 229 -4.50 32.25 -5.84
CA ASP A 229 -5.15 33.31 -5.05
C ASP A 229 -4.18 34.37 -4.52
N LYS A 230 -2.87 34.13 -4.61
CA LYS A 230 -1.82 35.11 -4.25
C LYS A 230 -1.55 36.12 -5.37
N LEU A 231 -2.08 35.90 -6.57
CA LEU A 231 -1.85 36.75 -7.73
C LEU A 231 -2.91 37.86 -7.87
N PRO A 232 -2.57 38.97 -8.55
CA PRO A 232 -3.57 39.93 -9.03
C PRO A 232 -4.63 39.26 -9.91
N ALA A 233 -5.87 39.74 -9.85
CA ALA A 233 -7.02 39.13 -10.52
C ALA A 233 -6.80 38.91 -12.03
N ASP A 234 -6.22 39.88 -12.73
CA ASP A 234 -5.96 39.78 -14.18
C ASP A 234 -4.97 38.67 -14.51
N LYS A 235 -3.89 38.54 -13.71
CA LYS A 235 -2.87 37.51 -13.91
C LYS A 235 -3.39 36.13 -13.55
N LYS A 236 -4.19 36.04 -12.48
CA LYS A 236 -4.91 34.82 -12.12
C LYS A 236 -5.82 34.36 -13.27
N ALA A 237 -6.66 35.26 -13.79
CA ALA A 237 -7.58 34.96 -14.89
C ALA A 237 -6.85 34.52 -16.17
N GLU A 238 -5.70 35.14 -16.49
CA GLU A 238 -4.85 34.73 -17.61
C GLU A 238 -4.37 33.27 -17.45
N ILE A 239 -3.81 32.94 -16.28
CA ILE A 239 -3.32 31.58 -16.02
C ILE A 239 -4.47 30.57 -16.00
N GLU A 240 -5.62 30.91 -15.41
CA GLU A 240 -6.82 30.06 -15.43
C GLU A 240 -7.31 29.78 -16.85
N ALA A 241 -7.28 30.78 -17.75
CA ALA A 241 -7.61 30.58 -19.15
C ALA A 241 -6.63 29.62 -19.85
N ASP A 242 -5.33 29.75 -19.58
CA ASP A 242 -4.32 28.84 -20.14
C ASP A 242 -4.42 27.43 -19.55
N ILE A 243 -4.89 27.27 -18.30
CA ILE A 243 -5.21 25.96 -17.71
C ILE A 243 -6.33 25.29 -18.51
N GLN A 244 -7.41 26.03 -18.80
CA GLN A 244 -8.51 25.51 -19.61
C GLN A 244 -8.05 25.17 -21.04
N ALA A 245 -7.19 26.00 -21.63
CA ALA A 245 -6.60 25.72 -22.93
C ALA A 245 -5.75 24.44 -22.92
N ALA A 246 -4.95 24.20 -21.87
CA ALA A 246 -4.18 22.97 -21.73
C ALA A 246 -5.09 21.73 -21.65
N TYR A 247 -6.18 21.78 -20.88
CA TYR A 247 -7.15 20.69 -20.83
C TYR A 247 -7.88 20.47 -22.17
N ALA A 248 -8.26 21.53 -22.87
CA ALA A 248 -8.89 21.43 -24.18
C ALA A 248 -7.94 20.89 -25.26
N ASN A 249 -6.64 21.19 -25.14
CA ASN A 249 -5.62 20.75 -26.10
C ASN A 249 -4.99 19.40 -25.73
N GLY A 250 -5.13 18.91 -24.51
CA GLY A 250 -4.65 17.61 -24.06
C GLY A 250 -5.66 16.46 -24.26
N PRO A 251 -5.29 15.22 -23.89
CA PRO A 251 -6.28 14.18 -23.64
C PRO A 251 -7.11 14.53 -22.39
N ALA A 252 -8.31 13.96 -22.30
CA ALA A 252 -9.06 14.01 -21.06
C ALA A 252 -8.29 13.24 -19.96
N LEU A 253 -8.24 13.81 -18.75
CA LEU A 253 -7.62 13.18 -17.60
C LEU A 253 -8.65 12.36 -16.83
N SER A 254 -8.19 11.27 -16.22
CA SER A 254 -8.96 10.59 -15.17
C SER A 254 -9.16 11.50 -13.95
N MET A 255 -10.31 11.36 -13.30
CA MET A 255 -10.73 12.19 -12.17
C MET A 255 -10.68 11.42 -10.85
N VAL A 256 -10.19 12.10 -9.82
CA VAL A 256 -10.32 11.67 -8.41
C VAL A 256 -11.67 12.13 -7.87
N ASN A 257 -12.09 13.35 -8.23
CA ASN A 257 -13.41 13.89 -7.92
C ASN A 257 -13.86 14.84 -9.04
N SER A 258 -14.77 14.38 -9.89
CA SER A 258 -15.30 15.15 -11.02
C SER A 258 -16.06 16.40 -10.59
N ASP A 259 -16.85 16.32 -9.52
CA ASP A 259 -17.69 17.44 -9.04
C ASP A 259 -16.85 18.62 -8.54
N LYS A 260 -15.64 18.34 -8.05
CA LYS A 260 -14.68 19.34 -7.57
C LYS A 260 -13.57 19.66 -8.57
N GLY A 261 -13.61 19.07 -9.77
CA GLY A 261 -12.57 19.25 -10.78
C GLY A 261 -11.19 18.67 -10.40
N ILE A 262 -11.12 17.76 -9.42
CA ILE A 262 -9.86 17.17 -8.96
C ILE A 262 -9.47 16.03 -9.90
N THR A 263 -8.47 16.30 -10.74
CA THR A 263 -7.88 15.34 -11.68
C THR A 263 -6.85 14.45 -11.02
N ASN A 264 -6.47 13.36 -11.69
CA ASN A 264 -5.37 12.47 -11.30
C ASN A 264 -4.01 13.17 -11.16
N LEU A 265 -3.81 14.33 -11.79
CA LEU A 265 -2.58 15.12 -11.69
C LEU A 265 -2.59 16.15 -10.54
N HIS A 266 -3.69 16.26 -9.77
CA HIS A 266 -3.79 17.27 -8.71
C HIS A 266 -2.86 17.01 -7.52
N VAL A 267 -2.89 15.79 -6.96
CA VAL A 267 -2.11 15.43 -5.77
C VAL A 267 -1.46 14.06 -5.98
N PRO A 268 -0.12 13.93 -5.81
CA PRO A 268 0.61 12.69 -6.07
C PRO A 268 0.15 11.48 -5.25
N SER A 269 -0.46 11.71 -4.10
CA SER A 269 -0.93 10.67 -3.18
C SER A 269 -2.37 10.21 -3.41
N ASP A 270 -3.11 10.84 -4.32
CA ASP A 270 -4.54 10.54 -4.50
C ASP A 270 -4.76 9.22 -5.28
N VAL A 271 -3.89 8.93 -6.26
CA VAL A 271 -3.98 7.74 -7.10
C VAL A 271 -2.75 6.87 -6.89
N ILE A 272 -2.89 5.89 -5.99
CA ILE A 272 -1.81 4.99 -5.59
C ILE A 272 -1.92 3.68 -6.38
N VAL A 273 -0.86 3.30 -7.10
CA VAL A 273 -0.86 2.23 -8.12
C VAL A 273 -1.41 0.89 -7.64
N ASP A 274 -1.04 0.47 -6.43
CA ASP A 274 -1.47 -0.80 -5.81
C ASP A 274 -2.98 -0.87 -5.59
N ALA A 275 -3.63 0.23 -5.20
CA ALA A 275 -5.09 0.28 -5.01
C ALA A 275 -5.85 0.69 -6.28
N SER A 276 -5.30 1.63 -7.04
CA SER A 276 -5.96 2.24 -8.20
C SER A 276 -6.01 1.30 -9.41
N MET A 277 -4.96 0.52 -9.67
CA MET A 277 -4.95 -0.43 -10.78
C MET A 277 -5.97 -1.56 -10.58
N PRO A 278 -6.06 -2.23 -9.42
CA PRO A 278 -7.11 -3.22 -9.18
C PRO A 278 -8.52 -2.62 -9.19
N ALA A 279 -8.70 -1.39 -8.68
CA ALA A 279 -9.99 -0.71 -8.75
C ALA A 279 -10.44 -0.46 -10.20
N MET A 280 -9.51 0.00 -11.06
CA MET A 280 -9.74 0.19 -12.49
C MET A 280 -10.03 -1.15 -13.21
N ILE A 281 -9.27 -2.21 -12.90
CA ILE A 281 -9.47 -3.55 -13.47
C ILE A 281 -10.82 -4.12 -13.07
N ARG A 282 -11.17 -4.04 -11.77
CA ARG A 282 -12.47 -4.46 -11.24
C ARG A 282 -13.62 -3.69 -11.87
N ALA A 283 -13.43 -2.41 -12.21
CA ALA A 283 -14.45 -1.58 -12.87
C ALA A 283 -14.64 -1.89 -14.37
N GLY A 284 -14.03 -2.97 -14.90
CA GLY A 284 -14.12 -3.33 -16.31
C GLY A 284 -13.13 -2.55 -17.18
N GLY A 285 -11.99 -2.16 -16.60
CA GLY A 285 -10.95 -1.41 -17.31
C GLY A 285 -11.26 0.08 -17.41
N LYS A 286 -11.99 0.67 -16.47
CA LYS A 286 -12.54 2.03 -16.62
C LYS A 286 -12.21 2.95 -15.46
N VAL A 287 -12.08 4.24 -15.78
CA VAL A 287 -11.88 5.35 -14.83
C VAL A 287 -12.86 6.48 -15.14
N TRP A 288 -12.97 7.45 -14.24
CA TRP A 288 -13.95 8.54 -14.32
C TRP A 288 -13.42 9.73 -15.13
N ASP A 289 -14.27 10.32 -15.97
CA ASP A 289 -14.01 11.56 -16.70
C ASP A 289 -14.52 12.80 -15.94
N ALA A 290 -14.28 13.98 -16.52
CA ALA A 290 -14.70 15.27 -15.94
C ALA A 290 -16.23 15.44 -15.81
N GLN A 291 -17.02 14.62 -16.52
CA GLN A 291 -18.49 14.62 -16.43
C GLN A 291 -19.02 13.54 -15.47
N GLY A 292 -18.13 12.85 -14.75
CA GLY A 292 -18.50 11.76 -13.85
C GLY A 292 -18.98 10.50 -14.58
N LYS A 293 -18.60 10.31 -15.85
CA LYS A 293 -18.86 9.08 -16.61
C LYS A 293 -17.60 8.22 -16.65
N THR A 294 -17.78 6.91 -16.81
CA THR A 294 -16.66 5.97 -16.88
C THR A 294 -16.22 5.73 -18.32
N GLY A 295 -14.91 5.75 -18.59
CA GLY A 295 -14.33 5.48 -19.91
C GLY A 295 -13.07 4.62 -19.84
N ASP A 296 -12.66 4.09 -21.00
CA ASP A 296 -11.41 3.35 -21.16
C ASP A 296 -10.20 4.29 -20.97
N THR A 297 -9.07 3.73 -20.52
CA THR A 297 -7.92 4.53 -20.08
C THR A 297 -6.59 4.01 -20.59
N LEU A 298 -5.67 4.93 -20.87
CA LEU A 298 -4.24 4.63 -20.93
C LEU A 298 -3.67 4.82 -19.52
N ALA A 299 -3.44 3.70 -18.83
CA ALA A 299 -2.91 3.65 -17.47
C ALA A 299 -1.39 3.70 -17.48
N VAL A 300 -0.81 4.89 -17.28
CA VAL A 300 0.62 5.12 -17.34
C VAL A 300 1.28 4.69 -16.03
N ILE A 301 2.20 3.73 -16.14
CA ILE A 301 3.13 3.26 -15.10
C ILE A 301 4.51 3.32 -15.74
N PRO A 302 5.30 4.39 -15.54
CA PRO A 302 6.51 4.62 -16.33
C PRO A 302 7.53 3.49 -16.25
N ASP A 303 7.84 3.00 -15.05
CA ASP A 303 8.81 1.92 -14.87
C ASP A 303 8.24 0.55 -15.26
N SER A 304 8.99 -0.22 -16.06
CA SER A 304 8.52 -1.51 -16.59
C SER A 304 8.69 -2.69 -15.63
N SER A 305 9.38 -2.54 -14.48
CA SER A 305 9.67 -3.66 -13.56
C SER A 305 8.43 -4.43 -13.10
N TYR A 306 7.31 -3.72 -12.93
CA TYR A 306 6.08 -4.29 -12.38
C TYR A 306 4.85 -4.02 -13.25
N ALA A 307 4.94 -3.13 -14.25
CA ALA A 307 3.81 -2.75 -15.11
C ALA A 307 3.18 -3.96 -15.83
N GLY A 308 4.01 -4.95 -16.19
CA GLY A 308 3.59 -6.13 -16.94
C GLY A 308 2.53 -6.99 -16.27
N ILE A 309 2.45 -7.04 -14.92
CA ILE A 309 1.42 -7.86 -14.24
C ILE A 309 0.01 -7.30 -14.46
N TYR A 310 -0.10 -5.97 -14.51
CA TYR A 310 -1.38 -5.30 -14.73
C TYR A 310 -1.80 -5.43 -16.19
N GLN A 311 -0.84 -5.29 -17.12
CA GLN A 311 -1.11 -5.54 -18.54
C GLN A 311 -1.57 -6.98 -18.77
N ALA A 312 -0.89 -7.98 -18.19
CA ALA A 312 -1.31 -9.38 -18.25
C ALA A 312 -2.74 -9.60 -17.72
N THR A 313 -3.10 -8.96 -16.61
CA THR A 313 -4.45 -9.04 -16.06
C THR A 313 -5.50 -8.40 -16.97
N ILE A 314 -5.19 -7.23 -17.53
CA ILE A 314 -6.06 -6.52 -18.49
C ILE A 314 -6.29 -7.38 -19.73
N ASP A 315 -5.23 -7.92 -20.34
CA ASP A 315 -5.33 -8.75 -21.53
C ASP A 315 -6.10 -10.05 -21.26
N PHE A 316 -5.88 -10.65 -20.08
CA PHE A 316 -6.64 -11.81 -19.64
C PHE A 316 -8.14 -11.48 -19.52
N CYS A 317 -8.49 -10.35 -18.91
CA CYS A 317 -9.90 -9.96 -18.76
C CYS A 317 -10.56 -9.53 -20.07
N LYS A 318 -9.83 -8.90 -21.00
CA LYS A 318 -10.35 -8.64 -22.35
C LYS A 318 -10.68 -9.94 -23.09
N LYS A 319 -9.82 -10.95 -22.96
CA LYS A 319 -9.98 -12.26 -23.62
C LYS A 319 -11.07 -13.11 -22.98
N ASN A 320 -11.13 -13.17 -21.65
CA ASN A 320 -11.95 -14.14 -20.90
C ASN A 320 -13.17 -13.52 -20.19
N GLY A 321 -13.30 -12.19 -20.22
CA GLY A 321 -14.29 -11.46 -19.42
C GLY A 321 -13.80 -11.17 -18.00
N ALA A 322 -14.69 -10.62 -17.18
CA ALA A 322 -14.41 -10.38 -15.76
C ALA A 322 -14.26 -11.70 -15.00
N LEU A 323 -13.42 -11.72 -13.97
CA LEU A 323 -13.35 -12.86 -13.02
C LEU A 323 -14.68 -13.00 -12.27
N ASP A 324 -15.02 -14.23 -11.88
CA ASP A 324 -16.25 -14.54 -11.15
C ASP A 324 -15.94 -14.92 -9.68
N PRO A 325 -16.24 -14.04 -8.70
CA PRO A 325 -16.03 -14.30 -7.28
C PRO A 325 -16.71 -15.58 -6.76
N LYS A 326 -17.77 -16.07 -7.43
CA LYS A 326 -18.47 -17.30 -7.03
C LYS A 326 -17.64 -18.56 -7.24
N THR A 327 -16.82 -18.58 -8.28
CA THR A 327 -16.16 -19.80 -8.76
C THR A 327 -14.64 -19.70 -8.70
N MET A 328 -14.09 -18.48 -8.73
CA MET A 328 -12.65 -18.29 -8.81
C MET A 328 -11.89 -18.83 -7.58
N GLY A 329 -10.68 -19.31 -7.83
CA GLY A 329 -9.70 -19.69 -6.81
C GLY A 329 -9.11 -18.46 -6.11
N SER A 330 -7.95 -18.64 -5.49
CA SER A 330 -7.25 -17.61 -4.73
C SER A 330 -5.76 -17.51 -5.04
N VAL A 331 -5.21 -16.30 -4.94
CA VAL A 331 -3.76 -16.07 -5.07
C VAL A 331 -3.22 -15.47 -3.77
N PRO A 332 -2.88 -16.31 -2.77
CA PRO A 332 -2.16 -15.84 -1.59
C PRO A 332 -0.74 -15.37 -1.94
N ASN A 333 -0.09 -14.67 -1.02
CA ASN A 333 1.25 -14.12 -1.22
C ASN A 333 2.20 -14.44 -0.06
N VAL A 334 3.40 -14.88 -0.43
CA VAL A 334 4.58 -14.94 0.45
C VAL A 334 5.57 -13.88 -0.01
N GLY A 335 5.70 -12.81 0.77
CA GLY A 335 6.43 -11.60 0.37
C GLY A 335 7.73 -11.39 1.12
N LEU A 336 8.83 -11.18 0.40
CA LEU A 336 10.11 -10.76 0.97
C LEU A 336 10.00 -9.29 1.41
N MET A 337 10.19 -9.01 2.70
CA MET A 337 10.11 -7.63 3.21
C MET A 337 10.97 -7.34 4.44
N ALA A 338 11.47 -8.37 5.12
CA ALA A 338 12.18 -8.20 6.38
C ALA A 338 13.40 -7.26 6.22
N GLN A 339 13.63 -6.40 7.22
CA GLN A 339 14.76 -5.47 7.26
C GLN A 339 14.79 -4.46 6.11
N ALA A 340 13.61 -3.99 5.70
CA ALA A 340 13.41 -3.04 4.60
C ALA A 340 14.05 -3.52 3.29
N ALA A 341 13.75 -4.76 2.90
CA ALA A 341 14.26 -5.37 1.68
C ALA A 341 13.88 -4.54 0.43
N GLU A 342 14.80 -4.51 -0.53
CA GLU A 342 14.61 -3.94 -1.87
C GLU A 342 14.25 -2.43 -1.84
N GLU A 343 13.29 -1.98 -2.66
CA GLU A 343 12.95 -0.57 -2.83
C GLU A 343 12.54 0.14 -1.54
N TYR A 344 11.94 -0.57 -0.58
CA TYR A 344 11.45 0.02 0.67
C TYR A 344 12.60 0.49 1.57
N GLY A 345 13.81 -0.02 1.35
CA GLY A 345 15.04 0.44 1.99
C GLY A 345 15.80 1.50 1.20
N SER A 346 15.33 1.90 0.02
CA SER A 346 16.12 2.70 -0.94
C SER A 346 16.07 4.21 -0.71
N HIS A 347 15.14 4.73 0.10
CA HIS A 347 14.86 6.18 0.14
C HIS A 347 16.06 7.05 0.51
N ASN A 348 16.95 6.56 1.38
CA ASN A 348 18.18 7.26 1.78
C ASN A 348 19.35 7.04 0.81
N LYS A 349 19.11 6.36 -0.31
CA LYS A 349 20.03 5.99 -1.38
C LYS A 349 19.43 6.35 -2.76
N THR A 350 18.42 7.22 -2.80
CA THR A 350 17.82 7.73 -4.03
C THR A 350 18.20 9.20 -4.19
N PHE A 351 18.69 9.57 -5.38
CA PHE A 351 19.21 10.90 -5.65
C PHE A 351 18.74 11.38 -7.03
N GLU A 352 18.31 12.64 -7.11
CA GLU A 352 18.26 13.36 -8.37
C GLU A 352 19.69 13.80 -8.73
N VAL A 353 20.15 13.38 -9.90
CA VAL A 353 21.53 13.58 -10.34
C VAL A 353 21.74 15.07 -10.68
N PRO A 354 22.79 15.72 -10.15
CA PRO A 354 22.94 17.17 -10.27
C PRO A 354 23.44 17.65 -11.64
N ALA A 355 24.19 16.81 -12.35
CA ALA A 355 24.86 17.14 -13.61
C ALA A 355 25.22 15.86 -14.37
N LYS A 356 25.67 16.00 -15.62
CA LYS A 356 26.24 14.90 -16.40
C LYS A 356 27.51 14.34 -15.73
N GLY A 357 27.60 13.01 -15.63
CA GLY A 357 28.76 12.34 -15.05
C GLY A 357 28.50 10.85 -14.77
N THR A 358 29.23 10.29 -13.81
CA THR A 358 29.10 8.89 -13.39
C THR A 358 28.70 8.82 -11.91
N VAL A 359 27.68 8.04 -11.56
CA VAL A 359 27.45 7.62 -10.17
C VAL A 359 28.13 6.27 -9.94
N ARG A 360 28.92 6.17 -8.88
CA ARG A 360 29.73 5.00 -8.52
C ARG A 360 29.42 4.57 -7.10
N VAL A 361 29.35 3.25 -6.90
CA VAL A 361 29.37 2.61 -5.59
C VAL A 361 30.76 2.04 -5.37
N VAL A 362 31.46 2.54 -4.36
CA VAL A 362 32.86 2.21 -4.09
C VAL A 362 32.98 1.56 -2.72
N ASP A 363 33.67 0.43 -2.64
CA ASP A 363 33.92 -0.25 -1.36
C ASP A 363 35.07 0.40 -0.56
N ALA A 364 35.26 -0.08 0.68
CA ALA A 364 36.32 0.39 1.56
C ALA A 364 37.76 0.19 1.03
N ALA A 365 37.97 -0.68 0.03
CA ALA A 365 39.26 -0.89 -0.63
C ALA A 365 39.45 -0.01 -1.88
N GLY A 366 38.45 0.80 -2.24
CA GLY A 366 38.47 1.66 -3.42
C GLY A 366 38.01 0.97 -4.71
N ASN A 367 37.48 -0.26 -4.63
CA ASN A 367 36.96 -0.95 -5.80
C ASN A 367 35.56 -0.41 -6.15
N ILE A 368 35.32 -0.17 -7.44
CA ILE A 368 34.01 0.19 -7.94
C ILE A 368 33.19 -1.10 -8.08
N LEU A 369 32.15 -1.25 -7.26
CA LEU A 369 31.25 -2.40 -7.34
C LEU A 369 30.19 -2.22 -8.42
N LEU A 370 29.61 -1.02 -8.52
CA LEU A 370 28.57 -0.66 -9.48
C LEU A 370 28.82 0.76 -10.01
N SER A 371 28.52 0.99 -11.29
CA SER A 371 28.63 2.32 -11.90
C SER A 371 27.61 2.55 -13.01
N HIS A 372 27.16 3.80 -13.13
CA HIS A 372 26.22 4.25 -14.15
C HIS A 372 26.63 5.62 -14.68
N GLU A 373 26.67 5.76 -16.00
CA GLU A 373 26.70 7.07 -16.65
C GLU A 373 25.30 7.67 -16.56
N VAL A 374 25.22 8.93 -16.17
CA VAL A 374 23.97 9.63 -15.86
C VAL A 374 24.01 11.07 -16.35
N GLU A 375 22.83 11.62 -16.60
CA GLU A 375 22.62 13.00 -17.01
C GLU A 375 21.94 13.82 -15.89
N ALA A 376 21.92 15.15 -16.05
CA ALA A 376 21.30 16.04 -15.08
C ALA A 376 19.79 15.78 -14.97
N GLY A 377 19.31 15.59 -13.74
CA GLY A 377 17.91 15.32 -13.43
C GLY A 377 17.50 13.85 -13.52
N ASP A 378 18.40 12.95 -13.94
CA ASP A 378 18.15 11.52 -13.83
C ASP A 378 17.92 11.13 -12.37
N ILE A 379 17.09 10.12 -12.14
CA ILE A 379 16.81 9.60 -10.80
C ILE A 379 17.66 8.35 -10.63
N TRP A 380 18.69 8.41 -9.79
CA TRP A 380 19.53 7.25 -9.46
C TRP A 380 19.10 6.65 -8.12
N ARG A 381 19.09 5.31 -7.99
CA ARG A 381 18.80 4.62 -6.72
C ARG A 381 19.65 3.38 -6.52
N ALA A 382 19.85 3.01 -5.25
CA ALA A 382 20.37 1.70 -4.86
C ALA A 382 19.50 1.04 -3.78
N CYS A 383 19.34 -0.28 -3.86
CA CYS A 383 18.58 -1.09 -2.91
C CYS A 383 19.45 -2.17 -2.26
N GLN A 384 18.99 -2.70 -1.13
CA GLN A 384 19.70 -3.67 -0.31
C GLN A 384 18.78 -4.82 0.07
N THR A 385 19.23 -6.04 -0.13
CA THR A 385 18.50 -7.25 0.27
C THR A 385 19.42 -8.21 0.99
N LYS A 386 19.16 -8.41 2.29
CA LYS A 386 20.03 -9.21 3.16
C LYS A 386 19.74 -10.70 2.99
N ASP A 387 20.77 -11.50 3.17
CA ASP A 387 20.73 -12.94 2.96
C ASP A 387 19.73 -13.68 3.88
N ALA A 388 19.77 -13.37 5.18
CA ALA A 388 18.91 -14.02 6.16
C ALA A 388 17.40 -13.80 5.89
N PRO A 389 16.93 -12.59 5.54
CA PRO A 389 15.58 -12.39 5.01
C PRO A 389 15.22 -13.28 3.81
N VAL A 390 16.14 -13.49 2.86
CA VAL A 390 15.88 -14.35 1.68
C VAL A 390 15.73 -15.81 2.09
N GLN A 391 16.60 -16.32 2.98
CA GLN A 391 16.48 -17.68 3.51
C GLN A 391 15.15 -17.91 4.24
N ASP A 392 14.75 -16.97 5.11
CA ASP A 392 13.47 -17.04 5.81
C ASP A 392 12.28 -16.99 4.86
N TRP A 393 12.35 -16.17 3.81
CA TRP A 393 11.33 -16.05 2.78
C TRP A 393 11.15 -17.36 1.98
N VAL A 394 12.26 -18.00 1.57
CA VAL A 394 12.22 -19.32 0.90
C VAL A 394 11.63 -20.39 1.83
N LYS A 395 12.04 -20.40 3.10
CA LYS A 395 11.48 -21.30 4.12
C LYS A 395 9.97 -21.11 4.29
N LEU A 396 9.51 -19.86 4.35
CA LEU A 396 8.09 -19.53 4.47
C LEU A 396 7.31 -20.00 3.23
N ALA A 397 7.86 -19.82 2.03
CA ALA A 397 7.24 -20.28 0.78
C ALA A 397 7.03 -21.80 0.77
N VAL A 398 8.07 -22.58 1.12
CA VAL A 398 7.99 -24.05 1.22
C VAL A 398 6.99 -24.47 2.30
N LYS A 399 7.00 -23.80 3.47
CA LYS A 399 6.03 -24.07 4.55
C LYS A 399 4.60 -23.87 4.07
N ARG A 400 4.33 -22.77 3.35
CA ARG A 400 2.99 -22.46 2.84
C ARG A 400 2.54 -23.43 1.75
N ALA A 401 3.41 -23.71 0.76
CA ALA A 401 3.12 -24.68 -0.30
C ALA A 401 2.78 -26.06 0.26
N ARG A 402 3.54 -26.51 1.28
CA ARG A 402 3.27 -27.79 1.93
C ARG A 402 1.99 -27.78 2.76
N ALA A 403 1.71 -26.68 3.46
CA ALA A 403 0.51 -26.57 4.30
C ALA A 403 -0.79 -26.50 3.49
N SER A 404 -0.79 -25.88 2.31
CA SER A 404 -1.99 -25.78 1.47
C SER A 404 -2.09 -26.84 0.39
N GLY A 405 -0.96 -27.40 -0.06
CA GLY A 405 -0.89 -28.31 -1.20
C GLY A 405 -0.96 -27.61 -2.57
N ASP A 406 -0.93 -26.26 -2.59
CA ASP A 406 -0.99 -25.48 -3.82
C ASP A 406 0.39 -25.27 -4.44
N PRO A 407 0.47 -25.11 -5.78
CA PRO A 407 1.68 -24.65 -6.43
C PRO A 407 2.13 -23.30 -5.90
N ALA A 408 3.43 -23.13 -5.71
CA ALA A 408 4.03 -21.85 -5.36
C ALA A 408 4.98 -21.38 -6.47
N VAL A 409 4.75 -20.17 -6.95
CA VAL A 409 5.50 -19.58 -8.06
C VAL A 409 6.31 -18.41 -7.52
N PHE A 410 7.63 -18.46 -7.69
CA PHE A 410 8.53 -17.34 -7.47
C PHE A 410 8.49 -16.40 -8.67
N TRP A 411 8.05 -15.15 -8.46
CA TRP A 411 7.87 -14.17 -9.53
C TRP A 411 9.17 -13.37 -9.68
N LEU A 412 10.09 -13.91 -10.47
CA LEU A 412 11.45 -13.40 -10.63
C LEU A 412 11.80 -13.40 -12.12
N ASP A 413 12.20 -12.24 -12.63
CA ASP A 413 12.66 -12.09 -14.01
C ASP A 413 14.18 -12.21 -14.09
N LYS A 414 14.68 -13.29 -14.68
CA LYS A 414 16.13 -13.49 -14.87
C LYS A 414 16.82 -12.37 -15.67
N ASN A 415 16.07 -11.55 -16.40
CA ASN A 415 16.61 -10.41 -17.14
C ASN A 415 16.80 -9.16 -16.25
N ARG A 416 16.23 -9.13 -15.05
CA ARG A 416 16.57 -8.15 -14.01
C ARG A 416 17.80 -8.61 -13.26
N ALA A 417 18.80 -7.74 -13.15
CA ALA A 417 20.06 -8.08 -12.51
C ALA A 417 19.86 -8.46 -11.03
N HIS A 418 18.96 -7.78 -10.33
CA HIS A 418 18.58 -8.09 -8.94
C HIS A 418 17.91 -9.46 -8.84
N ASP A 419 16.85 -9.69 -9.61
CA ASP A 419 16.11 -10.95 -9.56
C ASP A 419 17.01 -12.14 -9.94
N ALA A 420 17.97 -11.98 -10.85
CA ALA A 420 18.95 -13.01 -11.15
C ALA A 420 19.79 -13.42 -9.93
N GLN A 421 20.19 -12.47 -9.06
CA GLN A 421 20.87 -12.77 -7.80
C GLN A 421 19.92 -13.46 -6.80
N ILE A 422 18.65 -13.06 -6.76
CA ILE A 422 17.63 -13.70 -5.92
C ILE A 422 17.36 -15.13 -6.38
N ILE A 423 17.25 -15.39 -7.69
CA ILE A 423 17.07 -16.72 -8.26
C ILE A 423 18.19 -17.66 -7.80
N ALA A 424 19.45 -17.21 -7.90
CA ALA A 424 20.59 -18.01 -7.45
C ALA A 424 20.50 -18.40 -5.95
N LYS A 425 19.99 -17.49 -5.11
CA LYS A 425 19.73 -17.76 -3.69
C LYS A 425 18.55 -18.72 -3.50
N VAL A 426 17.44 -18.52 -4.21
CA VAL A 426 16.27 -19.41 -4.17
C VAL A 426 16.67 -20.84 -4.53
N GLU A 427 17.37 -21.03 -5.65
CA GLU A 427 17.85 -22.35 -6.10
C GLU A 427 18.81 -23.01 -5.10
N THR A 428 19.55 -22.20 -4.35
CA THR A 428 20.43 -22.70 -3.28
C THR A 428 19.60 -23.14 -2.08
N TYR A 429 18.75 -22.27 -1.53
CA TYR A 429 18.05 -22.52 -0.27
C TYR A 429 16.87 -23.48 -0.39
N LEU A 430 16.31 -23.68 -1.59
CA LEU A 430 15.34 -24.74 -1.81
C LEU A 430 15.93 -26.14 -1.54
N LYS A 431 17.26 -26.31 -1.61
CA LYS A 431 17.95 -27.58 -1.29
C LYS A 431 18.02 -27.86 0.21
N ASP A 432 17.81 -26.84 1.06
CA ASP A 432 17.81 -26.98 2.51
C ASP A 432 16.45 -27.42 3.07
N HIS A 433 15.48 -27.68 2.18
CA HIS A 433 14.12 -28.06 2.55
C HIS A 433 13.65 -29.31 1.80
N ASP A 434 12.76 -30.08 2.44
CA ASP A 434 12.05 -31.15 1.74
C ASP A 434 11.03 -30.54 0.77
N THR A 435 11.32 -30.63 -0.53
CA THR A 435 10.48 -30.16 -1.63
C THR A 435 9.72 -31.29 -2.32
N SER A 436 9.83 -32.53 -1.79
CA SER A 436 9.18 -33.71 -2.37
C SER A 436 7.67 -33.52 -2.41
N GLY A 437 7.08 -33.69 -3.60
CA GLY A 437 5.64 -33.54 -3.83
C GLY A 437 5.12 -32.10 -3.92
N LEU A 438 5.99 -31.09 -3.90
CA LEU A 438 5.59 -29.69 -4.11
C LEU A 438 5.77 -29.29 -5.58
N ASP A 439 4.85 -28.46 -6.09
CA ASP A 439 5.00 -27.77 -7.38
C ASP A 439 5.57 -26.37 -7.12
N LEU A 440 6.89 -26.25 -7.23
CA LEU A 440 7.63 -25.00 -7.05
C LEU A 440 8.20 -24.54 -8.39
N ARG A 441 7.90 -23.31 -8.79
CA ARG A 441 8.32 -22.75 -10.09
C ARG A 441 8.96 -21.39 -9.93
N ILE A 442 9.80 -21.00 -10.88
CA ILE A 442 10.33 -19.64 -11.02
C ILE A 442 9.88 -19.13 -12.40
N LEU A 443 9.12 -18.04 -12.44
CA LEU A 443 8.58 -17.46 -13.68
C LEU A 443 8.73 -15.93 -13.64
N PRO A 444 8.95 -15.27 -14.79
CA PRO A 444 8.89 -13.80 -14.88
C PRO A 444 7.51 -13.27 -14.43
N PRO A 445 7.42 -12.07 -13.82
CA PRO A 445 6.19 -11.59 -13.20
C PRO A 445 4.93 -11.62 -14.08
N ALA A 446 5.02 -11.22 -15.36
CA ALA A 446 3.86 -11.23 -16.26
C ALA A 446 3.40 -12.65 -16.62
N GLU A 447 4.34 -13.58 -16.82
CA GLU A 447 4.05 -15.00 -17.06
C GLU A 447 3.47 -15.67 -15.82
N ALA A 448 4.05 -15.39 -14.65
CA ALA A 448 3.57 -15.89 -13.37
C ALA A 448 2.14 -15.40 -13.05
N CYS A 449 1.85 -14.13 -13.36
CA CYS A 449 0.51 -13.55 -13.25
C CYS A 449 -0.48 -14.26 -14.18
N THR A 450 -0.11 -14.44 -15.46
CA THR A 450 -0.94 -15.15 -16.44
C THR A 450 -1.24 -16.59 -16.01
N PHE A 451 -0.22 -17.35 -15.59
CA PHE A 451 -0.40 -18.71 -15.05
C PHE A 451 -1.34 -18.74 -13.84
N SER A 452 -1.22 -17.76 -12.95
CA SER A 452 -2.08 -17.65 -11.76
C SER A 452 -3.52 -17.35 -12.17
N LEU A 453 -3.75 -16.46 -13.15
CA LEU A 453 -5.08 -16.14 -13.68
C LEU A 453 -5.73 -17.31 -14.44
N GLU A 454 -4.95 -18.08 -15.20
CA GLU A 454 -5.46 -19.30 -15.85
C GLU A 454 -5.96 -20.32 -14.83
N ARG A 455 -5.23 -20.49 -13.72
CA ARG A 455 -5.67 -21.35 -12.61
C ARG A 455 -6.85 -20.77 -11.83
N ILE A 456 -6.86 -19.45 -11.61
CA ILE A 456 -7.89 -18.80 -10.79
C ILE A 456 -9.28 -19.01 -11.38
N VAL A 457 -9.44 -18.96 -12.71
CA VAL A 457 -10.74 -19.17 -13.37
C VAL A 457 -11.18 -20.64 -13.36
N GLU A 458 -10.26 -21.57 -13.16
CA GLU A 458 -10.56 -23.00 -12.95
C GLU A 458 -10.93 -23.31 -11.48
N GLY A 459 -11.02 -22.28 -10.62
CA GLY A 459 -11.28 -22.46 -9.20
C GLY A 459 -10.08 -22.98 -8.40
N LYS A 460 -8.86 -22.91 -8.97
CA LYS A 460 -7.63 -23.41 -8.35
C LYS A 460 -6.80 -22.28 -7.76
N ASP A 461 -6.10 -22.59 -6.68
CA ASP A 461 -5.28 -21.62 -5.94
C ASP A 461 -3.81 -21.65 -6.41
N THR A 462 -3.11 -20.53 -6.30
CA THR A 462 -1.67 -20.42 -6.64
C THR A 462 -0.98 -19.48 -5.68
N ILE A 463 0.05 -19.93 -4.97
CA ILE A 463 0.83 -19.05 -4.08
C ILE A 463 1.78 -18.20 -4.93
N SER A 464 1.62 -16.89 -4.85
CA SER A 464 2.61 -15.95 -5.38
C SER A 464 3.74 -15.74 -4.37
N VAL A 465 4.98 -16.00 -4.75
CA VAL A 465 6.17 -15.84 -3.90
C VAL A 465 6.99 -14.71 -4.50
N THR A 466 6.99 -13.55 -3.86
CA THR A 466 7.42 -12.30 -4.53
C THR A 466 8.36 -11.44 -3.68
N GLY A 467 9.09 -10.54 -4.34
CA GLY A 467 9.73 -9.38 -3.71
C GLY A 467 8.72 -8.44 -3.03
N ASN A 468 9.23 -7.38 -2.42
CA ASN A 468 8.50 -6.46 -1.54
C ASN A 468 7.47 -5.59 -2.27
N VAL A 469 7.81 -5.08 -3.45
CA VAL A 469 6.87 -4.28 -4.25
C VAL A 469 5.73 -5.15 -4.77
N LEU A 470 6.04 -6.29 -5.38
CA LEU A 470 5.03 -7.24 -5.87
C LEU A 470 4.19 -7.85 -4.75
N ARG A 471 4.73 -7.98 -3.52
CA ARG A 471 3.93 -8.33 -2.34
C ARG A 471 2.80 -7.33 -2.17
N ASP A 472 3.11 -6.03 -2.20
CA ASP A 472 2.05 -5.01 -2.08
C ASP A 472 1.06 -5.09 -3.23
N TYR A 473 1.56 -5.16 -4.47
CA TYR A 473 0.69 -5.10 -5.65
C TYR A 473 -0.24 -6.32 -5.72
N ASN A 474 0.28 -7.52 -5.48
CA ASN A 474 -0.53 -8.75 -5.52
C ASN A 474 -1.52 -8.83 -4.37
N THR A 475 -1.15 -8.32 -3.19
CA THR A 475 -2.04 -8.35 -2.00
C THR A 475 -3.11 -7.26 -1.99
N ASP A 476 -3.08 -6.34 -2.95
CA ASP A 476 -4.24 -5.53 -3.32
C ASP A 476 -4.97 -6.09 -4.54
N LEU A 477 -4.25 -6.47 -5.60
CA LEU A 477 -4.81 -6.93 -6.87
C LEU A 477 -5.77 -8.10 -6.69
N PHE A 478 -5.29 -9.24 -6.20
CA PHE A 478 -6.11 -10.43 -6.13
C PHE A 478 -7.23 -10.30 -5.08
N PRO A 479 -6.99 -9.78 -3.87
CA PRO A 479 -8.07 -9.59 -2.90
C PRO A 479 -9.19 -8.66 -3.36
N ILE A 480 -8.87 -7.57 -4.07
CA ILE A 480 -9.90 -6.67 -4.62
C ILE A 480 -10.76 -7.39 -5.67
N LEU A 481 -10.17 -8.29 -6.47
CA LEU A 481 -10.90 -9.07 -7.47
C LEU A 481 -11.64 -10.28 -6.86
N GLU A 482 -11.11 -10.86 -5.78
CA GLU A 482 -11.64 -12.06 -5.15
C GLU A 482 -12.74 -11.79 -4.12
N VAL A 483 -12.53 -10.80 -3.26
CA VAL A 483 -13.39 -10.52 -2.10
C VAL A 483 -13.83 -9.05 -2.05
N GLY A 484 -13.55 -8.29 -3.11
CA GLY A 484 -14.03 -6.92 -3.30
C GLY A 484 -13.26 -5.85 -2.56
N THR A 485 -12.30 -6.23 -1.71
CA THR A 485 -11.44 -5.32 -0.92
C THR A 485 -10.23 -6.05 -0.36
N SER A 486 -9.08 -5.37 -0.25
CA SER A 486 -7.88 -5.88 0.43
C SER A 486 -7.92 -5.74 1.95
N ALA A 487 -8.95 -5.11 2.52
CA ALA A 487 -9.10 -4.95 3.97
C ALA A 487 -9.46 -6.24 4.70
N LYS A 488 -10.00 -7.26 4.00
CA LYS A 488 -10.51 -8.52 4.58
C LYS A 488 -9.49 -9.66 4.48
N MET A 489 -8.22 -9.35 4.73
CA MET A 489 -7.09 -10.26 4.52
C MET A 489 -6.38 -10.58 5.83
N LEU A 490 -5.88 -11.81 5.97
CA LEU A 490 -4.86 -12.13 6.95
C LEU A 490 -3.54 -11.53 6.48
N SER A 491 -2.83 -10.87 7.39
CA SER A 491 -1.47 -10.37 7.15
C SER A 491 -0.59 -10.74 8.34
N ILE A 492 -0.03 -11.95 8.27
CA ILE A 492 0.82 -12.53 9.30
C ILE A 492 2.27 -12.25 8.94
N VAL A 493 3.04 -11.83 9.94
CA VAL A 493 4.48 -11.58 9.84
C VAL A 493 5.18 -12.44 10.89
N PRO A 494 5.62 -13.66 10.53
CA PRO A 494 6.46 -14.47 11.39
C PRO A 494 7.78 -13.71 11.58
N LEU A 495 8.01 -13.17 12.78
CA LEU A 495 9.23 -12.43 13.07
C LEU A 495 10.41 -13.41 13.08
N MET A 496 11.53 -13.01 12.49
CA MET A 496 12.72 -13.87 12.36
C MET A 496 13.29 -14.32 13.72
N ASN A 497 12.95 -13.63 14.81
CA ASN A 497 13.33 -13.99 16.18
C ASN A 497 12.35 -14.95 16.88
N GLY A 498 11.35 -15.46 16.16
CA GLY A 498 10.34 -16.41 16.66
C GLY A 498 9.06 -15.78 17.21
N GLY A 499 8.92 -14.45 17.22
CA GLY A 499 7.65 -13.80 17.54
C GLY A 499 6.66 -13.75 16.37
N GLY A 500 5.46 -13.23 16.62
CA GLY A 500 4.44 -12.96 15.63
C GLY A 500 4.03 -11.48 15.60
N LEU A 501 3.88 -10.93 14.41
CA LEU A 501 3.24 -9.64 14.14
C LEU A 501 2.03 -9.90 13.22
N PHE A 502 0.87 -9.34 13.57
CA PHE A 502 -0.40 -9.56 12.89
C PHE A 502 -0.96 -8.21 12.47
N GLU A 503 -0.85 -7.86 11.20
CA GLU A 503 -1.41 -6.61 10.67
C GLU A 503 -2.90 -6.80 10.40
N THR A 504 -3.72 -5.86 10.85
CA THR A 504 -5.19 -5.97 10.77
C THR A 504 -5.77 -5.61 9.40
N GLY A 505 -4.94 -5.57 8.36
CA GLY A 505 -5.32 -5.19 7.00
C GLY A 505 -4.19 -4.46 6.25
N ALA A 506 -4.36 -4.30 4.95
CA ALA A 506 -3.37 -3.67 4.06
C ALA A 506 -3.59 -2.16 3.82
N GLY A 507 -4.74 -1.60 4.24
CA GLY A 507 -5.13 -0.20 3.97
C GLY A 507 -4.57 0.86 4.93
N GLY A 508 -4.97 2.12 4.72
CA GLY A 508 -4.66 3.26 5.59
C GLY A 508 -5.68 3.49 6.73
N SER A 509 -5.53 4.57 7.50
CA SER A 509 -6.36 4.91 8.68
C SER A 509 -7.67 5.66 8.36
N ALA A 510 -8.08 5.71 7.09
CA ALA A 510 -9.39 6.22 6.62
C ALA A 510 -9.87 7.57 7.22
N PRO A 511 -9.23 8.72 6.92
CA PRO A 511 -9.59 10.02 7.51
C PRO A 511 -11.05 10.45 7.28
N LYS A 512 -11.64 10.09 6.13
CA LYS A 512 -13.07 10.36 5.82
C LYS A 512 -14.06 9.63 6.74
N HIS A 513 -13.61 8.59 7.45
CA HIS A 513 -14.43 7.91 8.45
C HIS A 513 -14.49 8.72 9.74
N VAL A 514 -13.37 9.39 10.09
CA VAL A 514 -13.31 10.31 11.24
C VAL A 514 -14.20 11.52 11.00
N GLU A 515 -14.18 12.10 9.80
CA GLU A 515 -15.07 13.23 9.43
C GLU A 515 -16.54 12.88 9.68
N GLN A 516 -17.02 11.77 9.11
CA GLN A 516 -18.39 11.31 9.34
C GLN A 516 -18.67 11.01 10.82
N PHE A 517 -17.71 10.40 11.52
CA PHE A 517 -17.88 10.13 12.93
C PHE A 517 -18.05 11.42 13.73
N THR A 518 -17.24 12.44 13.50
CA THR A 518 -17.36 13.72 14.22
C THR A 518 -18.60 14.53 13.83
N GLU A 519 -19.06 14.44 12.58
CA GLU A 519 -20.22 15.20 12.08
C GLU A 519 -21.56 14.53 12.39
N GLU A 520 -21.61 13.20 12.31
CA GLU A 520 -22.86 12.42 12.36
C GLU A 520 -22.84 11.31 13.42
N ASN A 521 -21.76 11.17 14.19
CA ASN A 521 -21.57 10.09 15.18
C ASN A 521 -21.86 8.71 14.59
N TYR A 522 -21.32 8.47 13.40
CA TYR A 522 -21.42 7.22 12.67
C TYR A 522 -20.05 6.79 12.16
N LEU A 523 -19.54 5.65 12.64
CA LEU A 523 -18.24 5.14 12.25
C LEU A 523 -18.36 3.96 11.29
N ARG A 524 -18.17 4.19 9.99
CA ARG A 524 -18.24 3.15 8.94
C ARG A 524 -16.95 2.31 8.78
N TRP A 525 -16.06 2.31 9.77
CA TRP A 525 -14.84 1.51 9.75
C TRP A 525 -15.18 0.03 9.95
N ASP A 526 -14.71 -0.84 9.06
CA ASP A 526 -14.91 -2.29 9.16
C ASP A 526 -13.72 -2.93 9.89
N SER A 527 -13.94 -3.35 11.14
CA SER A 527 -12.93 -3.98 12.01
C SER A 527 -12.70 -5.46 11.72
N LEU A 528 -13.28 -6.02 10.65
CA LEU A 528 -13.14 -7.44 10.34
C LEU A 528 -11.68 -7.91 10.23
N GLY A 529 -10.79 -7.07 9.73
CA GLY A 529 -9.35 -7.38 9.70
C GLY A 529 -8.69 -7.41 11.08
N GLU A 530 -9.23 -6.70 12.08
CA GLU A 530 -8.79 -6.80 13.48
C GLU A 530 -9.17 -8.16 14.06
N PHE A 531 -10.38 -8.63 13.76
CA PHE A 531 -10.88 -9.94 14.21
C PHE A 531 -10.04 -11.06 13.61
N PHE A 532 -9.72 -10.96 12.31
CA PHE A 532 -8.82 -11.89 11.63
C PHE A 532 -7.37 -11.82 12.07
N ALA A 533 -6.89 -10.70 12.60
CA ALA A 533 -5.54 -10.63 13.16
C ALA A 533 -5.47 -11.24 14.58
N LEU A 534 -6.57 -11.17 15.33
CA LEU A 534 -6.64 -11.64 16.71
C LEU A 534 -6.69 -13.17 16.80
N ALA A 535 -7.39 -13.86 15.91
CA ALA A 535 -7.40 -15.33 15.87
C ALA A 535 -6.00 -15.96 15.70
N PRO A 536 -5.19 -15.65 14.67
CA PRO A 536 -3.84 -16.18 14.51
C PRO A 536 -2.87 -15.66 15.58
N SER A 537 -3.17 -14.53 16.22
CA SER A 537 -2.44 -14.08 17.40
C SER A 537 -2.65 -15.04 18.58
N PHE A 538 -3.88 -15.50 18.82
CA PHE A 538 -4.16 -16.53 19.83
C PHE A 538 -3.59 -17.90 19.45
N GLU A 539 -3.68 -18.31 18.18
CA GLU A 539 -3.04 -19.54 17.68
C GLU A 539 -1.53 -19.51 17.96
N HIS A 540 -0.86 -18.39 17.65
CA HIS A 540 0.56 -18.23 17.91
C HIS A 540 0.90 -18.33 19.40
N ILE A 541 0.07 -17.79 20.30
CA ILE A 541 0.24 -17.98 21.76
C ILE A 541 0.06 -19.43 22.14
N ALA A 542 -0.99 -20.08 21.62
CA ALA A 542 -1.32 -21.46 21.91
C ALA A 542 -0.17 -22.40 21.52
N GLU A 543 0.39 -22.23 20.32
CA GLU A 543 1.53 -23.01 19.83
C GLU A 543 2.82 -22.70 20.60
N THR A 544 3.17 -21.41 20.73
CA THR A 544 4.46 -20.98 21.29
C THR A 544 4.59 -21.30 22.77
N PHE A 545 3.50 -21.13 23.53
CA PHE A 545 3.48 -21.35 24.98
C PHE A 545 2.79 -22.65 25.39
N SER A 546 2.33 -23.46 24.42
CA SER A 546 1.54 -24.66 24.70
C SER A 546 0.35 -24.37 25.62
N LEU A 547 -0.43 -23.34 25.29
CA LEU A 547 -1.54 -22.82 26.11
C LEU A 547 -2.90 -23.18 25.48
N PRO A 548 -3.57 -24.28 25.90
CA PRO A 548 -4.79 -24.77 25.26
C PRO A 548 -5.95 -23.76 25.28
N LYS A 549 -6.08 -22.96 26.35
CA LYS A 549 -7.10 -21.90 26.44
C LYS A 549 -7.01 -20.88 25.31
N ALA A 550 -5.80 -20.54 24.86
CA ALA A 550 -5.62 -19.63 23.74
C ALA A 550 -6.11 -20.26 22.43
N LYS A 551 -5.94 -21.57 22.25
CA LYS A 551 -6.51 -22.28 21.10
C LYS A 551 -8.05 -22.22 21.10
N VAL A 552 -8.68 -22.44 22.26
CA VAL A 552 -10.14 -22.32 22.38
C VAL A 552 -10.61 -20.90 22.04
N LEU A 553 -9.91 -19.87 22.49
CA LEU A 553 -10.20 -18.48 22.13
C LEU A 553 -10.08 -18.22 20.62
N ALA A 554 -9.04 -18.75 19.97
CA ALA A 554 -8.86 -18.66 18.52
C ALA A 554 -10.00 -19.35 17.75
N ASP A 555 -10.26 -20.63 18.06
CA ASP A 555 -11.24 -21.45 17.36
C ASP A 555 -12.66 -20.85 17.50
N THR A 556 -13.00 -20.35 18.68
CA THR A 556 -14.30 -19.71 18.94
C THR A 556 -14.42 -18.32 18.31
N LEU A 557 -13.33 -17.56 18.20
CA LEU A 557 -13.31 -16.26 17.50
C LEU A 557 -13.46 -16.44 15.99
N ASP A 558 -12.82 -17.46 15.41
CA ASP A 558 -12.98 -17.82 14.01
C ASP A 558 -14.42 -18.23 13.70
N ALA A 559 -15.03 -19.06 14.56
CA ALA A 559 -16.44 -19.43 14.44
C ALA A 559 -17.38 -18.21 14.54
N ALA A 560 -17.10 -17.31 15.49
CA ALA A 560 -17.85 -16.07 15.66
C ALA A 560 -17.74 -15.15 14.43
N THR A 561 -16.55 -15.07 13.83
CA THR A 561 -16.31 -14.27 12.62
C THR A 561 -17.00 -14.88 11.39
N GLY A 562 -17.07 -16.21 11.30
CA GLY A 562 -17.87 -16.91 10.29
C GLY A 562 -19.36 -16.56 10.40
N LYS A 563 -19.93 -16.63 11.61
CA LYS A 563 -21.32 -16.25 11.90
C LYS A 563 -21.57 -14.76 11.64
N PHE A 564 -20.62 -13.90 12.00
CA PHE A 564 -20.65 -12.47 11.72
C PHE A 564 -20.81 -12.17 10.23
N LEU A 565 -20.06 -12.89 9.39
CA LEU A 565 -20.17 -12.79 7.94
C LEU A 565 -21.50 -13.34 7.42
N GLU A 566 -21.90 -14.53 7.87
CA GLU A 566 -23.15 -15.18 7.46
C GLU A 566 -24.38 -14.28 7.67
N PHE A 567 -24.46 -13.59 8.80
CA PHE A 567 -25.56 -12.70 9.15
C PHE A 567 -25.34 -11.23 8.72
N ASP A 568 -24.34 -10.97 7.87
CA ASP A 568 -24.01 -9.65 7.33
C ASP A 568 -23.91 -8.55 8.40
N ARG A 569 -23.21 -8.85 9.52
CA ARG A 569 -23.08 -7.92 10.67
C ARG A 569 -21.98 -6.88 10.50
N SER A 570 -21.53 -6.64 9.27
CA SER A 570 -20.58 -5.58 8.95
C SER A 570 -21.22 -4.19 9.11
N PRO A 571 -20.43 -3.13 9.37
CA PRO A 571 -20.95 -1.76 9.42
C PRO A 571 -21.64 -1.38 8.12
N GLY A 572 -22.81 -0.77 8.22
CA GLY A 572 -23.46 -0.15 7.08
C GLY A 572 -22.74 1.13 6.63
N ARG A 573 -23.36 1.85 5.70
CA ARG A 573 -22.87 3.16 5.23
C ARG A 573 -23.90 4.28 5.38
N LYS A 574 -24.98 4.03 6.11
CA LYS A 574 -26.11 4.95 6.26
C LYS A 574 -26.54 4.99 7.73
N LEU A 575 -26.94 6.18 8.18
CA LEU A 575 -27.57 6.34 9.48
C LEU A 575 -28.78 5.43 9.63
N GLY A 576 -29.03 4.96 10.85
CA GLY A 576 -30.11 4.02 11.17
C GLY A 576 -29.77 2.55 10.94
N THR A 577 -28.59 2.23 10.41
CA THR A 577 -28.02 0.87 10.44
C THR A 577 -26.97 0.76 11.54
N ILE A 578 -26.52 -0.47 11.84
CA ILE A 578 -25.34 -0.65 12.69
C ILE A 578 -24.10 -0.03 12.02
N ASP A 579 -23.23 0.56 12.84
CA ASP A 579 -21.92 1.05 12.46
C ASP A 579 -20.83 0.15 13.11
N ASN A 580 -19.58 0.62 13.19
CA ASN A 580 -18.47 -0.10 13.81
C ASN A 580 -18.77 -0.60 15.24
N ARG A 581 -19.47 0.18 16.06
CA ARG A 581 -19.77 -0.21 17.44
C ARG A 581 -20.78 -1.35 17.48
N GLY A 582 -21.79 -1.29 16.62
CA GLY A 582 -22.77 -2.36 16.45
C GLY A 582 -22.12 -3.65 15.94
N SER A 583 -21.17 -3.55 15.01
CA SER A 583 -20.45 -4.74 14.52
C SER A 583 -19.59 -5.38 15.61
N HIS A 584 -18.93 -4.59 16.46
CA HIS A 584 -18.19 -5.08 17.65
C HIS A 584 -19.12 -5.80 18.64
N PHE A 585 -20.30 -5.26 18.90
CA PHE A 585 -21.30 -5.94 19.73
C PHE A 585 -21.67 -7.32 19.18
N TYR A 586 -21.99 -7.41 17.88
CA TYR A 586 -22.36 -8.70 17.28
C TYR A 586 -21.22 -9.72 17.29
N LEU A 587 -19.97 -9.27 17.09
CA LEU A 587 -18.83 -10.17 17.27
C LEU A 587 -18.75 -10.68 18.71
N ALA A 588 -18.85 -9.79 19.71
CA ALA A 588 -18.81 -10.17 21.12
C ALA A 588 -19.94 -11.15 21.48
N LEU A 589 -21.16 -10.92 20.97
CA LEU A 589 -22.29 -11.82 21.13
C LEU A 589 -22.00 -13.21 20.57
N TYR A 590 -21.54 -13.30 19.32
CA TYR A 590 -21.28 -14.59 18.68
C TYR A 590 -20.08 -15.31 19.30
N TRP A 591 -19.07 -14.57 19.75
CA TRP A 591 -17.91 -15.14 20.41
C TRP A 591 -18.25 -15.67 21.81
N ALA A 592 -19.03 -14.93 22.60
CA ALA A 592 -19.53 -15.41 23.88
C ALA A 592 -20.40 -16.67 23.70
N GLN A 593 -21.28 -16.70 22.69
CA GLN A 593 -22.09 -17.89 22.35
C GLN A 593 -21.22 -19.10 21.98
N ALA A 594 -20.16 -18.90 21.19
CA ALA A 594 -19.23 -19.98 20.85
C ALA A 594 -18.45 -20.48 22.08
N LEU A 595 -17.97 -19.57 22.94
CA LEU A 595 -17.28 -19.91 24.19
C LEU A 595 -18.18 -20.62 25.22
N ALA A 596 -19.48 -20.29 25.25
CA ALA A 596 -20.46 -20.95 26.10
C ALA A 596 -20.87 -22.35 25.60
N THR A 597 -20.66 -22.65 24.30
CA THR A 597 -21.12 -23.90 23.69
C THR A 597 -20.01 -24.92 23.49
N GLN A 598 -18.75 -24.50 23.35
CA GLN A 598 -17.58 -25.39 23.25
C GLN A 598 -17.44 -26.32 24.47
N ASN A 599 -16.68 -27.42 24.31
CA ASN A 599 -16.48 -28.45 25.33
C ASN A 599 -14.99 -28.76 25.59
N ASP A 600 -14.08 -27.96 25.05
CA ASP A 600 -12.64 -28.13 25.16
C ASP A 600 -12.07 -27.49 26.45
N ASP A 601 -12.75 -26.49 27.02
CA ASP A 601 -12.39 -25.86 28.30
C ASP A 601 -13.64 -25.51 29.13
N ALA A 602 -13.82 -26.22 30.25
CA ALA A 602 -15.00 -26.06 31.12
C ALA A 602 -15.02 -24.72 31.90
N GLU A 603 -13.86 -24.11 32.16
CA GLU A 603 -13.75 -22.86 32.90
C GLU A 603 -14.17 -21.68 32.02
N LEU A 604 -13.64 -21.60 30.79
CA LEU A 604 -14.09 -20.63 29.79
C LEU A 604 -15.59 -20.77 29.52
N LYS A 605 -16.08 -22.01 29.40
CA LYS A 605 -17.52 -22.26 29.26
C LYS A 605 -18.31 -21.67 30.42
N ALA A 606 -17.89 -21.89 31.66
CA ALA A 606 -18.59 -21.40 32.84
C ALA A 606 -18.58 -19.86 32.93
N ILE A 607 -17.46 -19.21 32.59
CA ILE A 607 -17.33 -17.75 32.56
C ILE A 607 -18.26 -17.14 31.50
N PHE A 608 -18.25 -17.68 30.28
CA PHE A 608 -18.96 -17.08 29.14
C PHE A 608 -20.42 -17.49 29.01
N THR A 609 -20.89 -18.53 29.72
CA THR A 609 -22.32 -18.90 29.75
C THR A 609 -23.23 -17.73 30.18
N PRO A 610 -23.07 -17.13 31.37
CA PRO A 610 -23.92 -16.01 31.81
C PRO A 610 -23.73 -14.75 30.94
N VAL A 611 -22.53 -14.54 30.38
CA VAL A 611 -22.25 -13.43 29.46
C VAL A 611 -23.03 -13.60 28.15
N ALA A 612 -23.01 -14.80 27.56
CA ALA A 612 -23.73 -15.11 26.34
C ALA A 612 -25.25 -14.96 26.52
N GLU A 613 -25.79 -15.42 27.65
CA GLU A 613 -27.21 -15.24 28.02
C GLU A 613 -27.58 -13.76 28.15
N ALA A 614 -26.75 -12.98 28.85
CA ALA A 614 -26.97 -11.55 29.05
C ALA A 614 -26.90 -10.75 27.73
N LEU A 615 -25.89 -11.00 26.89
CA LEU A 615 -25.77 -10.35 25.58
C LEU A 615 -26.93 -10.73 24.65
N THR A 616 -27.35 -12.00 24.65
CA THR A 616 -28.45 -12.48 23.80
C THR A 616 -29.79 -11.86 24.23
N SER A 617 -30.04 -11.80 25.55
CA SER A 617 -31.31 -11.29 26.09
C SER A 617 -31.44 -9.77 25.99
N ASN A 618 -30.31 -9.04 25.86
CA ASN A 618 -30.27 -7.58 25.73
C ASN A 618 -29.91 -7.10 24.32
N GLU A 619 -29.95 -7.97 23.30
CA GLU A 619 -29.56 -7.64 21.92
C GLU A 619 -30.29 -6.39 21.40
N GLU A 620 -31.63 -6.37 21.51
CA GLU A 620 -32.44 -5.25 21.02
C GLU A 620 -32.13 -3.94 21.76
N THR A 621 -31.97 -4.00 23.08
CA THR A 621 -31.66 -2.83 23.93
C THR A 621 -30.30 -2.25 23.57
N ILE A 622 -29.26 -3.09 23.48
CA ILE A 622 -27.91 -2.66 23.14
C ILE A 622 -27.88 -2.02 21.75
N VAL A 623 -28.50 -2.67 20.76
CA VAL A 623 -28.56 -2.14 19.40
C VAL A 623 -29.29 -0.79 19.37
N ALA A 624 -30.41 -0.65 20.08
CA ALA A 624 -31.14 0.61 20.19
C ALA A 624 -30.30 1.74 20.82
N GLU A 625 -29.55 1.45 21.90
CA GLU A 625 -28.63 2.41 22.53
C GLU A 625 -27.53 2.88 21.56
N LEU A 626 -26.93 1.94 20.81
CA LEU A 626 -25.89 2.24 19.82
C LEU A 626 -26.41 3.05 18.62
N LEU A 627 -27.67 2.83 18.20
CA LEU A 627 -28.32 3.58 17.12
C LEU A 627 -28.74 4.99 17.56
N ALA A 628 -29.17 5.17 18.81
CA ALA A 628 -29.76 6.42 19.31
C ALA A 628 -28.82 7.63 19.31
N VAL A 629 -27.50 7.39 19.26
CA VAL A 629 -26.48 8.45 19.22
C VAL A 629 -26.17 8.96 17.82
N GLN A 630 -26.58 8.23 16.77
CA GLN A 630 -26.31 8.57 15.37
C GLN A 630 -27.05 9.83 14.92
N GLY A 631 -26.52 10.48 13.87
CA GLY A 631 -27.09 11.69 13.26
C GLY A 631 -26.83 12.97 14.05
N LYS A 632 -25.96 12.92 15.07
CA LYS A 632 -25.61 14.06 15.92
C LYS A 632 -24.10 14.28 15.86
N PRO A 633 -23.60 15.52 15.80
CA PRO A 633 -22.18 15.78 15.94
C PRO A 633 -21.65 15.29 17.29
N VAL A 634 -20.39 14.86 17.32
CA VAL A 634 -19.70 14.43 18.54
C VAL A 634 -18.32 15.07 18.62
N ASP A 635 -17.99 15.61 19.78
CA ASP A 635 -16.69 16.21 20.07
C ASP A 635 -15.79 15.20 20.79
N ILE A 636 -14.69 14.83 20.14
CA ILE A 636 -13.66 13.93 20.69
C ILE A 636 -12.45 14.69 21.25
N GLY A 637 -12.46 16.03 21.27
CA GLY A 637 -11.44 16.85 21.92
C GLY A 637 -10.09 16.93 21.20
N GLY A 638 -10.02 16.59 19.91
CA GLY A 638 -8.80 16.61 19.09
C GLY A 638 -8.95 15.76 17.83
N TYR A 639 -7.92 15.72 16.98
CA TYR A 639 -7.89 14.86 15.79
C TYR A 639 -6.70 13.89 15.85
N TYR A 640 -5.47 14.42 15.91
CA TYR A 640 -4.26 13.63 16.04
C TYR A 640 -3.96 13.25 17.49
N LEU A 641 -4.46 14.02 18.45
CA LEU A 641 -4.41 13.71 19.88
C LEU A 641 -5.81 13.94 20.47
N PRO A 642 -6.79 13.05 20.31
CA PRO A 642 -8.10 13.21 20.93
C PRO A 642 -8.02 13.20 22.47
N ASP A 643 -9.08 13.67 23.13
CA ASP A 643 -9.24 13.52 24.58
C ASP A 643 -9.80 12.12 24.89
N ASP A 644 -9.08 11.33 25.67
CA ASP A 644 -9.44 9.93 25.95
C ASP A 644 -10.82 9.80 26.63
N THR A 645 -11.21 10.74 27.49
CA THR A 645 -12.50 10.66 28.19
C THR A 645 -13.64 10.89 27.20
N LYS A 646 -13.54 11.95 26.37
CA LYS A 646 -14.53 12.25 25.33
C LYS A 646 -14.61 11.16 24.28
N ALA A 647 -13.46 10.68 23.79
CA ALA A 647 -13.41 9.62 22.78
C ALA A 647 -14.02 8.31 23.30
N ASN A 648 -13.70 7.91 24.53
CA ASN A 648 -14.28 6.70 25.14
C ASN A 648 -15.80 6.80 25.30
N ALA A 649 -16.32 7.95 25.76
CA ALA A 649 -17.76 8.17 25.88
C ALA A 649 -18.47 8.08 24.50
N ALA A 650 -17.85 8.64 23.45
CA ALA A 650 -18.39 8.58 22.09
C ALA A 650 -18.36 7.16 21.50
N LEU A 651 -17.30 6.40 21.77
CA LEU A 651 -17.09 5.06 21.21
C LEU A 651 -17.83 3.96 22.00
N ARG A 652 -18.20 4.20 23.25
CA ARG A 652 -18.87 3.21 24.12
C ARG A 652 -20.20 3.72 24.70
N PRO A 653 -21.18 4.14 23.87
CA PRO A 653 -22.38 4.80 24.36
C PRO A 653 -23.43 3.86 24.98
N SER A 654 -23.31 2.54 24.80
CA SER A 654 -24.24 1.56 25.38
C SER A 654 -23.86 1.22 26.81
N GLU A 655 -24.60 1.76 27.78
CA GLU A 655 -24.42 1.44 29.20
C GLU A 655 -24.69 -0.03 29.48
N THR A 656 -25.71 -0.61 28.82
CA THR A 656 -26.06 -2.03 28.97
C THR A 656 -24.92 -2.94 28.53
N LEU A 657 -24.33 -2.70 27.36
CA LEU A 657 -23.17 -3.45 26.87
C LEU A 657 -21.97 -3.30 27.80
N ASN A 658 -21.67 -2.06 28.23
CA ASN A 658 -20.56 -1.78 29.12
C ASN A 658 -20.69 -2.51 30.46
N ALA A 659 -21.90 -2.57 31.04
CA ALA A 659 -22.16 -3.26 32.30
C ALA A 659 -21.98 -4.78 32.18
N ILE A 660 -22.42 -5.38 31.07
CA ILE A 660 -22.24 -6.83 30.82
C ILE A 660 -20.76 -7.18 30.69
N LEU A 661 -20.00 -6.41 29.91
CA LEU A 661 -18.57 -6.67 29.67
C LEU A 661 -17.70 -6.42 30.92
N ALA A 662 -18.13 -5.55 31.83
CA ALA A 662 -17.43 -5.30 33.10
C ALA A 662 -17.54 -6.46 34.11
N ALA A 663 -18.39 -7.46 33.84
CA ALA A 663 -18.59 -8.63 34.70
C ALA A 663 -17.67 -9.82 34.36
N ILE A 664 -16.87 -9.70 33.29
CA ILE A 664 -15.83 -10.67 32.87
C ILE A 664 -14.53 -10.32 33.58
#